data_AF-A0A1J7IL40-F1
#
_entry.id   AF-A0A1J7IL40-F1
#
_cell.length_a   1.000
_cell.length_b   1.000
_cell.length_c   1.000
_cell.angle_alpha   90.00
_cell.angle_beta   90.00
_cell.angle_gamma   90.00
#
_symmetry.space_group_name_H-M   'P 1'
#
loop_
_entity.id
_entity.type
_entity.pdbx_description
1 polymer ?
#
loop_
_entity_poly.entity_id
_entity_poly.type
_entity_poly.pdbx_seq_one_letter_code
_entity_poly.pdbx_strand_id
1 'polypeptide(L)'
;MSDTPNDIDEIRRFIFSDDKSNKCYGYSTLFNFQQQSSLNPSSLQSLTLFSNSIIFSILIDISHEDEEIAAQALKCLGFMIYHPSIASTLQVDDSNLVLDSLAKLIITTKLKSACNLGVWCISVQQLDVSSLATHFDSLLRAIVHALDNPMGSLSTTFEATQAIMKLAGQLSEKMRDSSHIWAPPIYRRLLSTDKREKDAMERCLLKIRSTVIPPSLDLSKVIAKDMKIKLLNGMKDLLDKGMKVQAIQAWGWFVRMLGSHALKTRQLVNDMLKIPECTFTDHDPQVQIATQVAWEGLIDALVPCPIPASEKNTPAEGRNSCDVQANGFSKSIKLIMTPLIGIMSSKCDISVQSSCLNTWCYLLHKLDTSINEPPLIKMVLEPILKVIFQNGPDSKSIWSWNLGLDLLSDSISQKCRDVLYQSTDRVTHRISGTGPSLSGKCSLKQQHLIRWLPWDISQLEFYLSMIFVIIRQASGPTVPCDHRRLVYDVVLKLFIYIVKGVKMDLNSPATNYGGIMWCLDSLLTFMKKVCQDLYSEGRENYDLYCTSIQFIDAMTKHLDPSMLGSPLYKFSLDLKYIGDMQSVDHNNHLKLPSISCISYMDKVSPLVYLIALYFHMMVQLTMDSTQSDCNSEGMCDYFKFIFSSSDPLENFCTCIGFLYKHVQPMYLNLWITVAQALNYCLCDPNCKFLQEVMSDSTGRSSICHLLIYPIMAYSEVSRLAFSNDSASLEKCPVSPERKLRLEIIFQTWKSLYGTLSASGFECSTTTSFSGELCTLLSRCLDEKAGLLEDGTDSSLTCNDMGLMVLHLSGNFLICILDQICTSELVSETYRSKTCLDGKMHCGIRNCLKFAARYMNFLRIDMIIDPMPGFVGTSRVSSALACFVGCLRWKQDILRFLEIVSCPLVQWLSNMGMQDERTNDQIQLLWTEILNCLRRSQPPINFGSALLKLHEALFNKTLDHSYPSISEPTIKFWNSTFGQEIISDFPQSLLCVLDKLSRKGKLKLQKRSLPPLPSLKKCNSYEEFNDALVGYRVSAKHNRTSKRVELVLDTQKEVPPISFKKKRLELTEHQKEVRRAQQGRERDTGGHGPGIRTYTNADFSQGHDDSQESQEEIKDAEAILQMLRKTI
;
A
#
# COMPACT_ATOMS: atom_id res chain seq x y z
N MET A 1 -15.00 -27.62 76.60
CA MET A 1 -14.20 -28.86 76.62
C MET A 1 -15.10 -29.94 77.19
N SER A 2 -15.78 -30.70 76.32
CA SER A 2 -16.51 -31.90 76.68
C SER A 2 -15.63 -33.12 76.41
N ASP A 3 -15.73 -34.14 77.26
CA ASP A 3 -14.89 -35.34 77.26
C ASP A 3 -15.16 -36.23 76.03
N THR A 4 -14.50 -35.90 74.92
CA THR A 4 -14.58 -36.65 73.63
C THR A 4 -14.42 -38.19 73.70
N PRO A 5 -13.72 -38.83 74.66
CA PRO A 5 -13.63 -40.30 74.71
C PRO A 5 -14.93 -40.99 75.17
N ASN A 6 -15.70 -40.37 76.06
CA ASN A 6 -16.92 -40.99 76.63
C ASN A 6 -18.06 -41.05 75.60
N ASP A 7 -18.17 -40.04 74.74
CA ASP A 7 -19.20 -39.97 73.70
C ASP A 7 -19.02 -41.07 72.62
N ILE A 8 -17.77 -41.44 72.30
CA ILE A 8 -17.45 -42.47 71.30
C ILE A 8 -17.83 -43.88 71.78
N ASP A 9 -17.56 -44.20 73.04
CA ASP A 9 -17.90 -45.51 73.62
C ASP A 9 -19.42 -45.69 73.79
N GLU A 10 -20.16 -44.59 74.01
CA GLU A 10 -21.62 -44.62 74.03
C GLU A 10 -22.22 -44.84 72.63
N ILE A 11 -21.73 -44.11 71.62
CA ILE A 11 -22.08 -44.32 70.20
C ILE A 11 -21.80 -45.77 69.78
N ARG A 12 -20.67 -46.35 70.22
CA ARG A 12 -20.32 -47.75 69.97
C ARG A 12 -21.42 -48.69 70.47
N ARG A 13 -21.85 -48.56 71.74
CA ARG A 13 -22.87 -49.44 72.32
C ARG A 13 -24.20 -49.37 71.56
N PHE A 14 -24.59 -48.20 71.07
CA PHE A 14 -25.82 -48.04 70.31
C PHE A 14 -25.75 -48.70 68.93
N ILE A 15 -24.60 -48.65 68.24
CA ILE A 15 -24.44 -49.25 66.91
C ILE A 15 -24.36 -50.78 66.96
N PHE A 16 -23.77 -51.36 68.01
CA PHE A 16 -23.74 -52.81 68.22
C PHE A 16 -25.02 -53.39 68.86
N SER A 17 -26.03 -52.57 69.16
CA SER A 17 -27.31 -53.02 69.70
C SER A 17 -28.16 -53.73 68.63
N ASP A 18 -28.90 -54.77 68.98
CA ASP A 18 -29.86 -55.42 68.06
C ASP A 18 -31.17 -54.62 67.89
N ASP A 19 -31.41 -53.59 68.71
CA ASP A 19 -32.59 -52.73 68.61
C ASP A 19 -32.44 -51.70 67.48
N LYS A 20 -33.37 -51.73 66.54
CA LYS A 20 -33.42 -50.82 65.37
C LYS A 20 -33.39 -49.34 65.77
N SER A 21 -34.11 -48.98 66.83
CA SER A 21 -34.19 -47.58 67.29
C SER A 21 -32.85 -47.08 67.84
N ASN A 22 -32.16 -47.94 68.60
CA ASN A 22 -30.83 -47.68 69.13
C ASN A 22 -29.78 -47.62 68.01
N LYS A 23 -29.83 -48.51 67.01
CA LYS A 23 -28.93 -48.43 65.85
C LYS A 23 -29.09 -47.14 65.05
N CYS A 24 -30.34 -46.75 64.75
CA CYS A 24 -30.61 -45.52 64.03
C CYS A 24 -30.11 -44.28 64.81
N TYR A 25 -30.40 -44.22 66.12
CA TYR A 25 -29.90 -43.17 67.00
C TYR A 25 -28.36 -43.16 67.08
N GLY A 26 -27.74 -44.34 67.14
CA GLY A 26 -26.29 -44.52 67.15
C GLY A 26 -25.63 -43.96 65.88
N TYR A 27 -26.13 -44.31 64.70
CA TYR A 27 -25.60 -43.77 63.44
C TYR A 27 -25.86 -42.28 63.27
N SER A 28 -27.03 -41.77 63.68
CA SER A 28 -27.30 -40.32 63.64
C SER A 28 -26.36 -39.54 64.56
N THR A 29 -26.06 -40.08 65.75
CA THR A 29 -25.15 -39.46 66.71
C THR A 29 -23.71 -39.53 66.21
N LEU A 30 -23.30 -40.66 65.61
CA LEU A 30 -22.01 -40.79 64.95
C LEU A 30 -21.82 -39.77 63.83
N PHE A 31 -22.83 -39.59 62.98
CA PHE A 31 -22.75 -38.63 61.88
C PHE A 31 -22.62 -37.18 62.36
N ASN A 32 -23.35 -36.80 63.42
CA ASN A 32 -23.21 -35.47 64.05
C ASN A 32 -21.80 -35.29 64.63
N PHE A 33 -21.28 -36.32 65.28
CA PHE A 33 -19.91 -36.31 65.82
C PHE A 33 -18.86 -36.16 64.70
N GLN A 34 -19.04 -36.87 63.57
CA GLN A 34 -18.19 -36.75 62.38
C GLN A 34 -18.17 -35.30 61.83
N GLN A 35 -19.33 -34.66 61.67
CA GLN A 35 -19.41 -33.27 61.18
C GLN A 35 -18.69 -32.30 62.12
N GLN A 36 -18.91 -32.41 63.43
CA GLN A 36 -18.26 -31.53 64.42
C GLN A 36 -16.75 -31.77 64.53
N SER A 37 -16.31 -33.01 64.31
CA SER A 37 -14.89 -33.40 64.38
C SER A 37 -14.05 -32.84 63.24
N SER A 38 -14.67 -32.42 62.13
CA SER A 38 -13.96 -31.80 60.99
C SER A 38 -13.25 -30.48 61.34
N LEU A 39 -13.67 -29.80 62.42
CA LEU A 39 -13.14 -28.50 62.85
C LEU A 39 -12.01 -28.61 63.90
N ASN A 40 -11.80 -29.79 64.48
CA ASN A 40 -10.91 -30.00 65.62
C ASN A 40 -9.96 -31.19 65.39
N PRO A 41 -8.63 -30.98 65.35
CA PRO A 41 -7.67 -32.04 64.99
C PRO A 41 -7.58 -33.17 66.04
N SER A 42 -7.85 -32.90 67.32
CA SER A 42 -7.82 -33.91 68.39
C SER A 42 -9.01 -34.87 68.32
N SER A 43 -10.22 -34.38 68.07
CA SER A 43 -11.41 -35.23 67.85
C SER A 43 -11.29 -36.07 66.58
N LEU A 44 -10.63 -35.53 65.55
CA LEU A 44 -10.37 -36.27 64.32
C LEU A 44 -9.46 -37.49 64.56
N GLN A 45 -8.45 -37.37 65.42
CA GLN A 45 -7.56 -38.49 65.77
C GLN A 45 -8.30 -39.61 66.53
N SER A 46 -9.18 -39.26 67.47
CA SER A 46 -10.05 -40.22 68.16
C SER A 46 -11.04 -40.91 67.21
N LEU A 47 -11.62 -40.14 66.29
CA LEU A 47 -12.51 -40.66 65.24
C LEU A 47 -11.79 -41.63 64.29
N THR A 48 -10.51 -41.36 64.00
CA THR A 48 -9.67 -42.20 63.15
C THR A 48 -9.48 -43.60 63.75
N LEU A 49 -9.11 -43.68 65.04
CA LEU A 49 -8.99 -44.96 65.75
C LEU A 49 -10.34 -45.69 65.85
N PHE A 50 -11.43 -44.94 66.05
CA PHE A 50 -12.78 -45.49 66.13
C PHE A 50 -13.27 -46.05 64.78
N SER A 51 -12.94 -45.38 63.67
CA SER A 51 -13.39 -45.74 62.32
C SER A 51 -13.00 -47.18 61.93
N ASN A 52 -11.79 -47.61 62.26
CA ASN A 52 -11.30 -48.98 62.01
C ASN A 52 -12.12 -50.04 62.76
N SER A 53 -12.68 -49.71 63.92
CA SER A 53 -13.45 -50.67 64.74
C SER A 53 -14.92 -50.80 64.33
N ILE A 54 -15.46 -49.81 63.62
CA ILE A 54 -16.90 -49.73 63.31
C ILE A 54 -17.21 -50.00 61.83
N ILE A 55 -16.20 -50.00 60.98
CA ILE A 55 -16.37 -50.20 59.54
C ILE A 55 -17.08 -51.51 59.21
N PHE A 56 -16.75 -52.60 59.92
CA PHE A 56 -17.40 -53.90 59.74
C PHE A 56 -18.91 -53.86 60.04
N SER A 57 -19.31 -53.20 61.14
CA SER A 57 -20.73 -53.04 61.51
C SER A 57 -21.48 -52.18 60.50
N ILE A 58 -20.86 -51.10 60.04
CA ILE A 58 -21.39 -50.25 58.97
C ILE A 58 -21.64 -51.08 57.71
N LEU A 59 -20.66 -51.90 57.27
CA LEU A 59 -20.78 -52.71 56.06
C LEU A 59 -21.88 -53.77 56.12
N ILE A 60 -22.25 -54.26 57.31
CA ILE A 60 -23.43 -55.12 57.48
C ILE A 60 -24.70 -54.28 57.33
N ASP A 61 -24.78 -53.17 58.06
CA ASP A 61 -25.99 -52.36 58.19
C ASP A 61 -26.33 -51.54 56.93
N ILE A 62 -25.38 -51.28 56.01
CA ILE A 62 -25.68 -50.63 54.71
C ILE A 62 -26.61 -51.47 53.82
N SER A 63 -26.69 -52.79 54.06
CA SER A 63 -27.54 -53.73 53.31
C SER A 63 -28.85 -54.08 54.04
N HIS A 64 -29.14 -53.38 55.13
CA HIS A 64 -30.33 -53.61 55.95
C HIS A 64 -31.63 -53.27 55.19
N GLU A 65 -32.72 -53.99 55.46
CA GLU A 65 -34.03 -53.73 54.83
C GLU A 65 -34.69 -52.40 55.27
N ASP A 66 -34.18 -51.82 56.35
CA ASP A 66 -34.67 -50.57 56.93
C ASP A 66 -33.98 -49.39 56.27
N GLU A 67 -34.77 -48.55 55.61
CA GLU A 67 -34.28 -47.40 54.85
C GLU A 67 -33.52 -46.39 55.72
N GLU A 68 -33.94 -46.18 56.97
CA GLU A 68 -33.35 -45.18 57.84
C GLU A 68 -31.97 -45.64 58.34
N ILE A 69 -31.87 -46.90 58.77
CA ILE A 69 -30.60 -47.52 59.21
C ILE A 69 -29.60 -47.55 58.05
N ALA A 70 -30.01 -48.05 56.87
CA ALA A 70 -29.14 -48.13 55.71
C ALA A 70 -28.66 -46.74 55.25
N ALA A 71 -29.56 -45.74 55.25
CA ALA A 71 -29.21 -44.38 54.86
C ALA A 71 -28.22 -43.71 55.83
N GLN A 72 -28.41 -43.86 57.15
CA GLN A 72 -27.49 -43.27 58.13
C GLN A 72 -26.14 -43.99 58.14
N ALA A 73 -26.11 -45.32 58.03
CA ALA A 73 -24.88 -46.10 57.90
C ALA A 73 -24.08 -45.65 56.65
N LEU A 74 -24.74 -45.44 55.51
CA LEU A 74 -24.09 -44.95 54.29
C LEU A 74 -23.56 -43.52 54.41
N LYS A 75 -24.28 -42.62 55.10
CA LYS A 75 -23.78 -41.25 55.37
C LYS A 75 -22.52 -41.28 56.23
N CYS A 76 -22.51 -42.11 57.27
CA CYS A 76 -21.34 -42.32 58.11
C CYS A 76 -20.17 -42.90 57.33
N LEU A 77 -20.42 -43.90 56.47
CA LEU A 77 -19.42 -44.50 55.59
C LEU A 77 -18.84 -43.48 54.62
N GLY A 78 -19.70 -42.72 53.94
CA GLY A 78 -19.27 -41.71 52.97
C GLY A 78 -18.41 -40.61 53.60
N PHE A 79 -18.70 -40.20 54.83
CA PHE A 79 -17.81 -39.28 55.55
C PHE A 79 -16.42 -39.89 55.80
N MET A 80 -16.36 -41.16 56.23
CA MET A 80 -15.09 -41.84 56.52
C MET A 80 -14.20 -41.96 55.28
N ILE A 81 -14.78 -42.34 54.14
CA ILE A 81 -14.04 -42.48 52.88
C ILE A 81 -13.79 -41.14 52.18
N TYR A 82 -14.52 -40.08 52.50
CA TYR A 82 -14.31 -38.73 51.97
C TYR A 82 -13.14 -38.01 52.64
N HIS A 83 -12.99 -38.12 53.97
CA HIS A 83 -12.00 -37.35 54.70
C HIS A 83 -10.59 -37.96 54.55
N PRO A 84 -9.58 -37.24 54.00
CA PRO A 84 -8.27 -37.80 53.69
C PRO A 84 -7.55 -38.44 54.90
N SER A 85 -7.65 -37.82 56.08
CA SER A 85 -7.02 -38.32 57.31
C SER A 85 -7.63 -39.62 57.83
N ILE A 86 -8.89 -39.90 57.52
CA ILE A 86 -9.55 -41.16 57.93
C ILE A 86 -9.29 -42.20 56.85
N ALA A 87 -9.53 -41.85 55.58
CA ALA A 87 -9.32 -42.72 54.43
C ALA A 87 -7.89 -43.29 54.36
N SER A 88 -6.87 -42.48 54.70
CA SER A 88 -5.46 -42.92 54.72
C SER A 88 -5.11 -43.90 55.84
N THR A 89 -5.95 -44.04 56.87
CA THR A 89 -5.72 -44.95 58.00
C THR A 89 -6.50 -46.27 57.92
N LEU A 90 -7.42 -46.36 56.95
CA LEU A 90 -8.12 -47.60 56.65
C LEU A 90 -7.12 -48.63 56.13
N GLN A 91 -7.24 -49.87 56.58
CA GLN A 91 -6.42 -50.95 56.05
C GLN A 91 -6.81 -51.22 54.59
N VAL A 92 -5.87 -51.78 53.82
CA VAL A 92 -6.11 -52.14 52.41
C VAL A 92 -7.26 -53.16 52.32
N ASP A 93 -7.31 -54.13 53.22
CA ASP A 93 -8.36 -55.14 53.27
C ASP A 93 -9.74 -54.54 53.58
N ASP A 94 -9.81 -53.61 54.53
CA ASP A 94 -11.05 -52.88 54.86
C ASP A 94 -11.52 -52.03 53.67
N SER A 95 -10.59 -51.35 53.00
CA SER A 95 -10.89 -50.53 51.81
C SER A 95 -11.44 -51.39 50.66
N ASN A 96 -10.89 -52.59 50.46
CA ASN A 96 -11.35 -53.54 49.46
C ASN A 96 -12.77 -54.04 49.78
N LEU A 97 -13.01 -54.43 51.04
CA LEU A 97 -14.33 -54.86 51.53
C LEU A 97 -15.39 -53.76 51.38
N VAL A 98 -15.03 -52.50 51.65
CA VAL A 98 -15.92 -51.35 51.45
C VAL A 98 -16.33 -51.21 50.00
N LEU A 99 -15.38 -51.25 49.06
CA LEU A 99 -15.64 -51.10 47.63
C LEU A 99 -16.52 -52.23 47.08
N ASP A 100 -16.25 -53.49 47.46
CA ASP A 100 -17.05 -54.64 47.06
C ASP A 100 -18.48 -54.58 47.64
N SER A 101 -18.61 -54.21 48.91
CA SER A 101 -19.91 -54.11 49.57
C SER A 101 -20.75 -52.99 48.97
N LEU A 102 -20.16 -51.83 48.67
CA LEU A 102 -20.82 -50.72 47.97
C LEU A 102 -21.27 -51.12 46.56
N ALA A 103 -20.38 -51.75 45.78
CA ALA A 103 -20.72 -52.20 44.43
C ALA A 103 -21.87 -53.22 44.44
N LYS A 104 -21.82 -54.20 45.35
CA LYS A 104 -22.87 -55.21 45.52
C LYS A 104 -24.19 -54.56 45.93
N LEU A 105 -24.17 -53.67 46.93
CA LEU A 105 -25.34 -52.96 47.42
C LEU A 105 -26.09 -52.23 46.30
N ILE A 106 -25.37 -51.44 45.50
CA ILE A 106 -25.97 -50.63 44.42
C ILE A 106 -26.63 -51.51 43.36
N ILE A 107 -26.11 -52.71 43.10
CA ILE A 107 -26.67 -53.64 42.13
C ILE A 107 -27.90 -54.36 42.71
N THR A 108 -27.89 -54.73 43.98
CA THR A 108 -28.95 -55.58 44.58
C THR A 108 -30.09 -54.82 45.24
N THR A 109 -29.85 -53.58 45.66
CA THR A 109 -30.83 -52.81 46.45
C THR A 109 -32.05 -52.41 45.62
N LYS A 110 -33.23 -52.41 46.28
CA LYS A 110 -34.47 -51.85 45.75
C LYS A 110 -34.82 -50.49 46.37
N LEU A 111 -34.05 -50.06 47.37
CA LEU A 111 -34.27 -48.80 48.08
C LEU A 111 -33.60 -47.66 47.32
N LYS A 112 -34.40 -46.66 46.92
CA LYS A 112 -33.92 -45.49 46.17
C LYS A 112 -32.84 -44.72 46.93
N SER A 113 -33.06 -44.47 48.23
CA SER A 113 -32.12 -43.74 49.10
C SER A 113 -30.80 -44.49 49.29
N ALA A 114 -30.84 -45.79 49.56
CA ALA A 114 -29.64 -46.63 49.70
C ALA A 114 -28.83 -46.68 48.39
N CYS A 115 -29.51 -46.82 47.24
CA CYS A 115 -28.83 -46.73 45.93
C CYS A 115 -28.18 -45.35 45.72
N ASN A 116 -28.91 -44.27 46.00
CA ASN A 116 -28.42 -42.90 45.83
C ASN A 116 -27.21 -42.62 46.73
N LEU A 117 -27.29 -42.97 48.02
CA LEU A 117 -26.22 -42.77 48.98
C LEU A 117 -25.02 -43.70 48.73
N GLY A 118 -25.24 -44.93 48.28
CA GLY A 118 -24.16 -45.84 47.89
C GLY A 118 -23.36 -45.30 46.70
N VAL A 119 -24.03 -44.74 45.70
CA VAL A 119 -23.36 -44.09 44.57
C VAL A 119 -22.67 -42.79 45.00
N TRP A 120 -23.29 -42.00 45.88
CA TRP A 120 -22.67 -40.83 46.49
C TRP A 120 -21.36 -41.19 47.20
N CYS A 121 -21.32 -42.27 47.99
CA CYS A 121 -20.10 -42.79 48.62
C CYS A 121 -18.98 -43.01 47.58
N ILE A 122 -19.29 -43.63 46.43
CA ILE A 122 -18.31 -43.83 45.34
C ILE A 122 -17.86 -42.48 44.73
N SER A 123 -18.73 -41.48 44.68
CA SER A 123 -18.39 -40.16 44.12
C SER A 123 -17.48 -39.30 45.01
N VAL A 124 -17.55 -39.48 46.33
CA VAL A 124 -16.82 -38.66 47.31
C VAL A 124 -15.52 -39.31 47.81
N GLN A 125 -15.35 -40.61 47.61
CA GLN A 125 -14.23 -41.36 48.17
C GLN A 125 -12.85 -40.78 47.82
N GLN A 126 -11.90 -40.87 48.76
CA GLN A 126 -10.50 -40.48 48.63
C GLN A 126 -9.56 -41.66 48.94
N LEU A 127 -9.98 -42.87 48.55
CA LEU A 127 -9.21 -44.09 48.72
C LEU A 127 -8.06 -44.18 47.72
N ASP A 128 -7.11 -45.05 48.02
CA ASP A 128 -5.92 -45.24 47.19
C ASP A 128 -6.25 -45.75 45.77
N VAL A 129 -5.51 -45.24 44.79
CA VAL A 129 -5.72 -45.53 43.36
C VAL A 129 -5.52 -47.02 43.06
N SER A 130 -4.64 -47.72 43.80
CA SER A 130 -4.41 -49.16 43.60
C SER A 130 -5.63 -50.00 44.01
N SER A 131 -6.27 -49.68 45.15
CA SER A 131 -7.49 -50.36 45.62
C SER A 131 -8.70 -50.09 44.72
N LEU A 132 -8.79 -48.90 44.14
CA LEU A 132 -9.81 -48.58 43.14
C LEU A 132 -9.56 -49.35 41.82
N ALA A 133 -8.30 -49.49 41.44
CA ALA A 133 -7.93 -50.20 40.22
C ALA A 133 -8.24 -51.71 40.30
N THR A 134 -8.13 -52.35 41.46
CA THR A 134 -8.46 -53.78 41.66
C THR A 134 -9.97 -54.03 41.57
N HIS A 135 -10.79 -53.11 42.07
CA HIS A 135 -12.27 -53.21 42.05
C HIS A 135 -12.93 -52.46 40.90
N PHE A 136 -12.17 -52.06 39.88
CA PHE A 136 -12.65 -51.20 38.80
C PHE A 136 -13.90 -51.76 38.10
N ASP A 137 -13.90 -53.04 37.72
CA ASP A 137 -15.00 -53.64 36.96
C ASP A 137 -16.29 -53.77 37.77
N SER A 138 -16.19 -54.06 39.08
CA SER A 138 -17.36 -54.14 39.97
C SER A 138 -17.96 -52.75 40.22
N LEU A 139 -17.11 -51.76 40.50
CA LEU A 139 -17.52 -50.36 40.68
C LEU A 139 -18.13 -49.78 39.40
N LEU A 140 -17.51 -50.01 38.24
CA LEU A 140 -18.01 -49.52 36.97
C LEU A 140 -19.39 -50.13 36.67
N ARG A 141 -19.57 -51.44 36.90
CA ARG A 141 -20.86 -52.11 36.72
C ARG A 141 -21.93 -51.53 37.63
N ALA A 142 -21.61 -51.26 38.90
CA ALA A 142 -22.52 -50.64 39.86
C ALA A 142 -22.93 -49.22 39.43
N ILE A 143 -21.97 -48.41 39.00
CA ILE A 143 -22.26 -47.05 38.51
C ILE A 143 -23.10 -47.08 37.23
N VAL A 144 -22.80 -47.99 36.29
CA VAL A 144 -23.58 -48.15 35.05
C VAL A 144 -25.00 -48.60 35.36
N HIS A 145 -25.20 -49.51 36.31
CA HIS A 145 -26.53 -49.89 36.80
C HIS A 145 -27.29 -48.68 37.36
N ALA A 146 -26.63 -47.84 38.18
CA ALA A 146 -27.24 -46.61 38.68
C ALA A 146 -27.54 -45.59 37.56
N LEU A 147 -26.68 -45.50 36.55
CA LEU A 147 -26.88 -44.67 35.36
C LEU A 147 -28.04 -45.18 34.50
N ASP A 148 -28.26 -46.48 34.36
CA ASP A 148 -29.42 -47.03 33.66
C ASP A 148 -30.74 -46.67 34.34
N ASN A 149 -30.66 -46.18 35.60
CA ASN A 149 -31.75 -45.63 36.38
C ASN A 149 -32.94 -46.58 36.57
N PRO A 150 -32.71 -47.79 37.11
CA PRO A 150 -33.77 -48.78 37.33
C PRO A 150 -34.89 -48.26 38.26
N MET A 151 -34.56 -47.29 39.13
CA MET A 151 -35.50 -46.70 40.10
C MET A 151 -36.21 -45.44 39.59
N GLY A 152 -35.94 -44.98 38.35
CA GLY A 152 -36.55 -43.77 37.79
C GLY A 152 -36.20 -42.47 38.54
N SER A 153 -35.07 -42.43 39.26
CA SER A 153 -34.65 -41.33 40.12
C SER A 153 -33.56 -40.47 39.48
N LEU A 154 -33.88 -39.21 39.16
CA LEU A 154 -32.89 -38.25 38.62
C LEU A 154 -31.73 -38.00 39.60
N SER A 155 -31.97 -37.97 40.91
CA SER A 155 -30.89 -37.79 41.89
C SER A 155 -29.84 -38.89 41.77
N THR A 156 -30.27 -40.13 41.59
CA THR A 156 -29.38 -41.29 41.49
C THR A 156 -28.54 -41.21 40.22
N THR A 157 -29.13 -40.74 39.11
CA THR A 157 -28.38 -40.50 37.88
C THR A 157 -27.35 -39.36 38.01
N PHE A 158 -27.66 -38.33 38.80
CA PHE A 158 -26.73 -37.21 39.04
C PHE A 158 -25.56 -37.65 39.92
N GLU A 159 -25.82 -38.41 40.98
CA GLU A 159 -24.73 -38.97 41.79
C GLU A 159 -23.87 -39.94 40.96
N ALA A 160 -24.49 -40.73 40.06
CA ALA A 160 -23.76 -41.65 39.21
C ALA A 160 -22.86 -40.93 38.20
N THR A 161 -23.26 -39.77 37.68
CA THR A 161 -22.35 -38.96 36.86
C THR A 161 -21.22 -38.33 37.66
N GLN A 162 -21.45 -37.93 38.93
CA GLN A 162 -20.36 -37.51 39.82
C GLN A 162 -19.36 -38.65 40.05
N ALA A 163 -19.84 -39.88 40.27
CA ALA A 163 -19.00 -41.06 40.43
C ALA A 163 -18.15 -41.34 39.18
N ILE A 164 -18.72 -41.21 37.97
CA ILE A 164 -17.94 -41.30 36.71
C ILE A 164 -16.86 -40.23 36.64
N MET A 165 -17.20 -38.96 36.95
CA MET A 165 -16.22 -37.87 36.93
C MET A 165 -15.08 -38.10 37.93
N LYS A 166 -15.40 -38.64 39.11
CA LYS A 166 -14.43 -38.98 40.14
C LYS A 166 -13.48 -40.09 39.67
N LEU A 167 -14.03 -41.19 39.16
CA LEU A 167 -13.22 -42.31 38.64
C LEU A 167 -12.41 -41.90 37.41
N ALA A 168 -12.93 -41.06 36.51
CA ALA A 168 -12.19 -40.55 35.36
C ALA A 168 -10.97 -39.71 35.77
N GLY A 169 -11.08 -38.95 36.87
CA GLY A 169 -9.97 -38.19 37.43
C GLY A 169 -8.88 -39.05 38.07
N GLN A 170 -9.24 -40.19 38.69
CA GLN A 170 -8.30 -41.08 39.40
C GLN A 170 -7.75 -42.22 38.52
N LEU A 171 -8.53 -42.72 37.56
CA LEU A 171 -8.25 -43.90 36.74
C LEU A 171 -8.47 -43.60 35.24
N SER A 172 -7.85 -42.53 34.74
CA SER A 172 -8.08 -41.98 33.39
C SER A 172 -7.91 -43.01 32.26
N GLU A 173 -6.87 -43.85 32.31
CA GLU A 173 -6.63 -44.86 31.26
C GLU A 173 -7.67 -45.99 31.26
N LYS A 174 -7.94 -46.60 32.43
CA LYS A 174 -8.98 -47.65 32.55
C LYS A 174 -10.36 -47.12 32.17
N MET A 175 -10.67 -45.88 32.53
CA MET A 175 -11.92 -45.21 32.15
C MET A 175 -11.99 -44.95 30.64
N ARG A 176 -10.89 -44.58 29.99
CA ARG A 176 -10.81 -44.43 28.53
C ARG A 176 -11.07 -45.76 27.82
N ASP A 177 -10.46 -46.84 28.26
CA ASP A 177 -10.59 -48.17 27.62
C ASP A 177 -12.01 -48.75 27.77
N SER A 178 -12.64 -48.51 28.92
CA SER A 178 -14.02 -48.94 29.22
C SER A 178 -15.10 -47.94 28.79
N SER A 179 -14.75 -46.86 28.07
CA SER A 179 -15.67 -45.81 27.61
C SER A 179 -16.88 -46.34 26.83
N HIS A 180 -16.72 -47.44 26.11
CA HIS A 180 -17.78 -48.11 25.37
C HIS A 180 -18.91 -48.68 26.26
N ILE A 181 -18.69 -48.82 27.57
CA ILE A 181 -19.65 -49.35 28.54
C ILE A 181 -20.41 -48.21 29.25
N TRP A 182 -19.68 -47.22 29.77
CA TRP A 182 -20.26 -46.19 30.65
C TRP A 182 -20.67 -44.90 29.95
N ALA A 183 -20.10 -44.57 28.77
CA ALA A 183 -20.51 -43.40 28.01
C ALA A 183 -21.93 -43.51 27.41
N PRO A 184 -22.41 -44.69 26.92
CA PRO A 184 -23.73 -44.81 26.32
C PRO A 184 -24.92 -44.39 27.18
N PRO A 185 -25.03 -44.77 28.46
CA PRO A 185 -26.08 -44.27 29.33
C PRO A 185 -26.08 -42.74 29.47
N ILE A 186 -24.90 -42.09 29.40
CA ILE A 186 -24.75 -40.64 29.56
C ILE A 186 -25.14 -39.92 28.26
N TYR A 187 -24.50 -40.26 27.14
CA TYR A 187 -24.72 -39.52 25.89
C TYR A 187 -26.15 -39.72 25.35
N ARG A 188 -26.80 -40.87 25.58
CA ARG A 188 -28.20 -41.10 25.16
C ARG A 188 -29.16 -40.11 25.83
N ARG A 189 -28.87 -39.72 27.07
CA ARG A 189 -29.68 -38.80 27.86
C ARG A 189 -29.55 -37.34 27.44
N LEU A 190 -28.59 -37.00 26.56
CA LEU A 190 -28.58 -35.71 25.87
C LEU A 190 -29.86 -35.51 25.02
N LEU A 191 -30.55 -36.60 24.65
CA LEU A 191 -31.81 -36.56 23.91
C LEU A 191 -33.05 -36.54 24.81
N SER A 192 -32.89 -36.50 26.15
CA SER A 192 -34.01 -36.38 27.09
C SER A 192 -34.82 -35.10 26.81
N THR A 193 -36.08 -35.03 27.21
CA THR A 193 -36.85 -33.76 27.17
C THR A 193 -36.63 -32.94 28.44
N ASP A 194 -36.22 -33.55 29.55
CA ASP A 194 -35.95 -32.85 30.81
C ASP A 194 -34.67 -32.02 30.71
N LYS A 195 -34.80 -30.71 30.94
CA LYS A 195 -33.68 -29.76 30.87
C LYS A 195 -32.60 -30.06 31.93
N ARG A 196 -32.99 -30.37 33.16
CA ARG A 196 -32.06 -30.62 34.27
C ARG A 196 -31.23 -31.87 34.01
N GLU A 197 -31.87 -32.91 33.47
CA GLU A 197 -31.18 -34.15 33.10
C GLU A 197 -30.13 -33.89 32.02
N LYS A 198 -30.51 -33.19 30.94
CA LYS A 198 -29.59 -32.81 29.85
C LYS A 198 -28.41 -31.97 30.32
N ASP A 199 -28.69 -30.88 31.04
CA ASP A 199 -27.66 -29.95 31.52
C ASP A 199 -26.68 -30.65 32.47
N ALA A 200 -27.14 -31.65 33.24
CA ALA A 200 -26.27 -32.48 34.07
C ALA A 200 -25.39 -33.42 33.25
N MET A 201 -25.94 -34.09 32.21
CA MET A 201 -25.15 -34.96 31.34
C MET A 201 -24.11 -34.17 30.54
N GLU A 202 -24.47 -32.98 30.03
CA GLU A 202 -23.55 -32.13 29.28
C GLU A 202 -22.40 -31.64 30.15
N ARG A 203 -22.68 -31.17 31.38
CA ARG A 203 -21.62 -30.81 32.35
C ARG A 203 -20.70 -31.98 32.67
N CYS A 204 -21.27 -33.18 32.82
CA CYS A 204 -20.49 -34.39 33.02
C CYS A 204 -19.53 -34.64 31.84
N LEU A 205 -20.04 -34.61 30.61
CA LEU A 205 -19.24 -34.80 29.39
C LEU A 205 -18.16 -33.74 29.20
N LEU A 206 -18.43 -32.49 29.57
CA LEU A 206 -17.44 -31.41 29.54
C LEU A 206 -16.27 -31.70 30.50
N LYS A 207 -16.55 -32.17 31.72
CA LYS A 207 -15.51 -32.46 32.73
C LYS A 207 -14.66 -33.67 32.36
N ILE A 208 -15.24 -34.68 31.71
CA ILE A 208 -14.54 -35.91 31.30
C ILE A 208 -14.12 -35.90 29.82
N ARG A 209 -14.15 -34.73 29.19
CA ARG A 209 -13.92 -34.59 27.73
C ARG A 209 -12.62 -35.23 27.28
N SER A 210 -11.53 -35.05 28.03
CA SER A 210 -10.20 -35.61 27.74
C SER A 210 -10.13 -37.14 27.83
N THR A 211 -11.08 -37.77 28.53
CA THR A 211 -11.17 -39.23 28.66
C THR A 211 -11.95 -39.86 27.49
N VAL A 212 -12.91 -39.13 26.93
CA VAL A 212 -13.83 -39.61 25.87
C VAL A 212 -13.39 -39.16 24.48
N ILE A 213 -12.65 -38.06 24.38
CA ILE A 213 -12.16 -37.48 23.11
C ILE A 213 -10.63 -37.34 23.19
N PRO A 214 -9.87 -37.96 22.27
CA PRO A 214 -10.33 -38.76 21.13
C PRO A 214 -10.96 -40.10 21.56
N PRO A 215 -11.96 -40.61 20.82
CA PRO A 215 -12.69 -41.81 21.20
C PRO A 215 -11.85 -43.08 21.04
N SER A 216 -12.08 -44.05 21.92
CA SER A 216 -11.59 -45.42 21.74
C SER A 216 -12.28 -46.08 20.54
N LEU A 217 -11.60 -47.03 19.90
CA LEU A 217 -12.15 -47.76 18.75
C LEU A 217 -13.50 -48.42 19.08
N ASP A 218 -13.62 -48.97 20.29
CA ASP A 218 -14.82 -49.67 20.71
C ASP A 218 -15.96 -48.71 21.02
N LEU A 219 -15.67 -47.53 21.59
CA LEU A 219 -16.67 -46.47 21.75
C LEU A 219 -17.21 -46.04 20.39
N SER A 220 -16.34 -45.80 19.40
CA SER A 220 -16.72 -45.42 18.03
C SER A 220 -17.64 -46.46 17.37
N LYS A 221 -17.42 -47.77 17.59
CA LYS A 221 -18.29 -48.84 17.08
C LYS A 221 -19.65 -48.86 17.76
N VAL A 222 -19.67 -48.74 19.10
CA VAL A 222 -20.91 -48.75 19.88
C VAL A 222 -21.80 -47.58 19.49
N ILE A 223 -21.24 -46.36 19.44
CA ILE A 223 -22.01 -45.17 19.06
C ILE A 223 -22.45 -45.22 17.59
N ALA A 224 -21.67 -45.79 16.67
CA ALA A 224 -22.10 -45.96 15.27
C ALA A 224 -23.33 -46.88 15.14
N LYS A 225 -23.39 -47.95 15.94
CA LYS A 225 -24.58 -48.82 16.02
C LYS A 225 -25.76 -48.09 16.65
N ASP A 226 -25.51 -47.38 17.75
CA ASP A 226 -26.55 -46.65 18.50
C ASP A 226 -27.12 -45.47 17.68
N MET A 227 -26.29 -44.83 16.87
CA MET A 227 -26.66 -43.76 15.95
C MET A 227 -27.76 -44.21 14.98
N LYS A 228 -27.61 -45.40 14.40
CA LYS A 228 -28.59 -45.97 13.46
C LYS A 228 -29.90 -46.40 14.12
N ILE A 229 -29.84 -46.89 15.36
CA ILE A 229 -31.00 -47.51 16.03
C ILE A 229 -31.81 -46.48 16.83
N LYS A 230 -31.15 -45.57 17.55
CA LYS A 230 -31.78 -44.69 18.54
C LYS A 230 -31.51 -43.20 18.31
N LEU A 231 -30.23 -42.81 18.14
CA LEU A 231 -29.86 -41.38 18.27
C LEU A 231 -30.38 -40.53 17.11
N LEU A 232 -30.34 -41.02 15.86
CA LEU A 232 -30.87 -40.27 14.70
C LEU A 232 -32.37 -39.99 14.84
N ASN A 233 -33.14 -40.98 15.27
CA ASN A 233 -34.59 -40.80 15.47
C ASN A 233 -34.85 -39.86 16.65
N GLY A 234 -34.12 -39.99 17.76
CA GLY A 234 -34.26 -39.07 18.89
C GLY A 234 -33.91 -37.61 18.57
N MET A 235 -32.90 -37.37 17.71
CA MET A 235 -32.60 -36.00 17.23
C MET A 235 -33.71 -35.45 16.32
N LYS A 236 -34.31 -36.29 15.45
CA LYS A 236 -35.46 -35.88 14.63
C LYS A 236 -36.67 -35.54 15.49
N ASP A 237 -36.98 -36.34 16.51
CA ASP A 237 -38.06 -36.07 17.44
C ASP A 237 -37.87 -34.74 18.20
N LEU A 238 -36.62 -34.38 18.52
CA LEU A 238 -36.31 -33.07 19.13
C LEU A 238 -36.51 -31.92 18.14
N LEU A 239 -36.12 -32.10 16.87
CA LEU A 239 -36.36 -31.10 15.81
C LEU A 239 -37.87 -30.86 15.60
N ASP A 240 -38.66 -31.93 15.54
CA ASP A 240 -40.12 -31.88 15.38
C ASP A 240 -40.81 -31.16 16.54
N LYS A 241 -40.22 -31.23 17.75
CA LYS A 241 -40.68 -30.51 18.95
C LYS A 241 -40.17 -29.06 19.04
N GLY A 242 -39.43 -28.58 18.04
CA GLY A 242 -38.84 -27.23 18.05
C GLY A 242 -37.60 -27.07 18.93
N MET A 243 -37.07 -28.15 19.50
CA MET A 243 -35.87 -28.16 20.36
C MET A 243 -34.57 -28.22 19.52
N LYS A 244 -34.44 -27.30 18.57
CA LYS A 244 -33.41 -27.35 17.52
C LYS A 244 -31.98 -27.18 18.05
N VAL A 245 -31.77 -26.24 18.98
CA VAL A 245 -30.46 -25.99 19.60
C VAL A 245 -29.99 -27.23 20.38
N GLN A 246 -30.88 -27.87 21.11
CA GLN A 246 -30.55 -29.07 21.89
C GLN A 246 -30.23 -30.26 20.98
N ALA A 247 -31.00 -30.43 19.89
CA ALA A 247 -30.74 -31.47 18.90
C ALA A 247 -29.34 -31.33 18.28
N ILE A 248 -28.93 -30.10 17.93
CA ILE A 248 -27.63 -29.86 17.29
C ILE A 248 -26.45 -29.91 18.26
N GLN A 249 -26.65 -29.53 19.53
CA GLN A 249 -25.65 -29.72 20.59
C GLN A 249 -25.38 -31.22 20.84
N ALA A 250 -26.45 -32.02 20.94
CA ALA A 250 -26.33 -33.47 21.07
C ALA A 250 -25.62 -34.09 19.86
N TRP A 251 -25.98 -33.65 18.64
CA TRP A 251 -25.30 -34.05 17.40
C TRP A 251 -23.79 -33.76 17.47
N GLY A 252 -23.41 -32.56 17.92
CA GLY A 252 -22.00 -32.15 18.07
C GLY A 252 -21.20 -33.04 19.01
N TRP A 253 -21.79 -33.53 20.10
CA TRP A 253 -21.17 -34.53 20.98
C TRP A 253 -21.03 -35.88 20.31
N PHE A 254 -22.07 -36.35 19.63
CA PHE A 254 -22.05 -37.67 19.00
C PHE A 254 -21.01 -37.75 17.88
N VAL A 255 -20.85 -36.71 17.07
CA VAL A 255 -19.83 -36.66 16.01
C VAL A 255 -18.42 -36.73 16.61
N ARG A 256 -18.16 -36.00 17.70
CA ARG A 256 -16.85 -36.04 18.38
C ARG A 256 -16.52 -37.42 18.95
N MET A 257 -17.53 -38.13 19.50
CA MET A 257 -17.35 -39.49 20.02
C MET A 257 -17.34 -40.58 18.94
N LEU A 258 -17.90 -40.32 17.75
CA LEU A 258 -17.77 -41.21 16.59
C LEU A 258 -16.33 -41.24 16.07
N GLY A 259 -15.67 -40.08 16.04
CA GLY A 259 -14.27 -39.94 15.61
C GLY A 259 -14.01 -40.36 14.17
N SER A 260 -12.72 -40.44 13.81
CA SER A 260 -12.28 -40.70 12.42
C SER A 260 -12.62 -42.11 11.92
N HIS A 261 -12.77 -43.09 12.82
CA HIS A 261 -13.01 -44.48 12.43
C HIS A 261 -14.43 -44.70 11.87
N ALA A 262 -15.45 -44.11 12.47
CA ALA A 262 -16.84 -44.33 12.06
C ALA A 262 -17.23 -43.58 10.78
N LEU A 263 -16.54 -42.46 10.48
CA LEU A 263 -16.75 -41.65 9.27
C LEU A 263 -16.31 -42.34 7.96
N LYS A 264 -15.65 -43.50 8.03
CA LYS A 264 -15.43 -44.39 6.87
C LYS A 264 -16.75 -44.93 6.29
N THR A 265 -17.82 -44.98 7.08
CA THR A 265 -19.12 -45.47 6.63
C THR A 265 -19.92 -44.34 5.97
N ARG A 266 -19.70 -44.12 4.66
CA ARG A 266 -20.32 -43.02 3.89
C ARG A 266 -21.84 -42.86 4.11
N GLN A 267 -22.56 -43.97 4.23
CA GLN A 267 -24.00 -43.96 4.45
C GLN A 267 -24.41 -43.38 5.81
N LEU A 268 -23.66 -43.72 6.87
CA LEU A 268 -23.92 -43.18 8.22
C LEU A 268 -23.67 -41.66 8.25
N VAL A 269 -22.58 -41.20 7.62
CA VAL A 269 -22.25 -39.77 7.53
C VAL A 269 -23.35 -39.00 6.82
N ASN A 270 -23.80 -39.47 5.65
CA ASN A 270 -24.87 -38.83 4.89
C ASN A 270 -26.19 -38.76 5.69
N ASP A 271 -26.54 -39.82 6.42
CA ASP A 271 -27.75 -39.80 7.25
C ASP A 271 -27.64 -38.85 8.44
N MET A 272 -26.43 -38.71 9.02
CA MET A 272 -26.16 -37.74 10.08
C MET A 272 -26.17 -36.29 9.60
N LEU A 273 -25.73 -36.03 8.37
CA LEU A 273 -25.66 -34.67 7.80
C LEU A 273 -27.04 -34.05 7.52
N LYS A 274 -28.08 -34.87 7.37
CA LYS A 274 -29.47 -34.39 7.23
C LYS A 274 -29.94 -33.51 8.40
N ILE A 275 -29.37 -33.71 9.60
CA ILE A 275 -29.68 -32.91 10.79
C ILE A 275 -29.10 -31.48 10.65
N PRO A 276 -27.77 -31.28 10.54
CA PRO A 276 -27.20 -29.93 10.36
C PRO A 276 -27.65 -29.25 9.06
N GLU A 277 -27.91 -29.99 7.98
CA GLU A 277 -28.42 -29.43 6.71
C GLU A 277 -29.69 -28.57 6.91
N CYS A 278 -30.62 -29.01 7.75
CA CYS A 278 -31.85 -28.25 8.01
C CYS A 278 -31.67 -27.11 9.01
N THR A 279 -30.63 -27.15 9.87
CA THR A 279 -30.37 -26.11 10.88
C THR A 279 -29.42 -25.01 10.40
N PHE A 280 -28.61 -25.27 9.36
CA PHE A 280 -27.77 -24.26 8.72
C PHE A 280 -28.60 -23.16 8.01
N THR A 281 -29.78 -23.51 7.50
CA THR A 281 -30.69 -22.59 6.80
C THR A 281 -31.86 -22.13 7.67
N ASP A 282 -31.78 -22.32 9.00
CA ASP A 282 -32.86 -21.95 9.92
C ASP A 282 -33.08 -20.43 9.97
N HIS A 283 -34.26 -19.97 10.37
CA HIS A 283 -34.51 -18.54 10.54
C HIS A 283 -33.94 -17.98 11.86
N ASP A 284 -33.70 -18.83 12.86
CA ASP A 284 -33.15 -18.42 14.15
C ASP A 284 -31.60 -18.36 14.11
N PRO A 285 -30.99 -17.17 14.32
CA PRO A 285 -29.53 -17.03 14.41
C PRO A 285 -28.88 -17.92 15.46
N GLN A 286 -29.56 -18.19 16.59
CA GLN A 286 -29.01 -19.04 17.65
C GLN A 286 -28.87 -20.50 17.21
N VAL A 287 -29.80 -20.98 16.39
CA VAL A 287 -29.75 -22.33 15.80
C VAL A 287 -28.60 -22.42 14.80
N GLN A 288 -28.40 -21.40 13.97
CA GLN A 288 -27.28 -21.36 13.02
C GLN A 288 -25.91 -21.32 13.75
N ILE A 289 -25.76 -20.49 14.79
CA ILE A 289 -24.55 -20.41 15.62
C ILE A 289 -24.27 -21.76 16.30
N ALA A 290 -25.27 -22.37 16.93
CA ALA A 290 -25.13 -23.68 17.57
C ALA A 290 -24.73 -24.77 16.56
N THR A 291 -25.24 -24.69 15.32
CA THR A 291 -24.86 -25.61 14.23
C THR A 291 -23.39 -25.46 13.86
N GLN A 292 -22.88 -24.24 13.77
CA GLN A 292 -21.47 -23.98 13.46
C GLN A 292 -20.53 -24.45 14.58
N VAL A 293 -20.88 -24.22 15.85
CA VAL A 293 -20.11 -24.74 17.00
C VAL A 293 -20.13 -26.27 17.05
N ALA A 294 -21.26 -26.89 16.71
CA ALA A 294 -21.35 -28.33 16.59
C ALA A 294 -20.48 -28.85 15.41
N TRP A 295 -20.35 -28.08 14.34
CA TRP A 295 -19.54 -28.39 13.15
C TRP A 295 -18.04 -28.54 13.45
N GLU A 296 -17.52 -27.84 14.47
CA GLU A 296 -16.15 -28.08 14.97
C GLU A 296 -15.90 -29.54 15.35
N GLY A 297 -16.94 -30.27 15.78
CA GLY A 297 -16.84 -31.70 16.08
C GLY A 297 -16.62 -32.56 14.84
N LEU A 298 -17.17 -32.14 13.70
CA LEU A 298 -16.92 -32.79 12.41
C LEU A 298 -15.50 -32.48 11.91
N ILE A 299 -15.02 -31.25 12.14
CA ILE A 299 -13.63 -30.87 11.88
C ILE A 299 -12.68 -31.76 12.69
N ASP A 300 -12.92 -31.92 13.99
CA ASP A 300 -12.14 -32.79 14.88
C ASP A 300 -12.07 -34.25 14.39
N ALA A 301 -13.15 -34.73 13.78
CA ALA A 301 -13.26 -36.13 13.35
C ALA A 301 -12.71 -36.38 11.93
N LEU A 302 -12.78 -35.38 11.03
CA LEU A 302 -12.34 -35.48 9.64
C LEU A 302 -10.92 -34.97 9.38
N VAL A 303 -10.41 -34.05 10.19
CA VAL A 303 -9.05 -33.49 10.06
C VAL A 303 -8.15 -34.19 11.08
N PRO A 304 -7.18 -35.01 10.62
CA PRO A 304 -6.26 -35.70 11.53
C PRO A 304 -5.44 -34.69 12.34
N CYS A 305 -5.29 -34.92 13.64
CA CYS A 305 -4.32 -34.17 14.44
C CYS A 305 -2.90 -34.61 14.02
N PRO A 306 -1.96 -33.68 13.75
CA PRO A 306 -0.57 -34.07 13.50
C PRO A 306 0.00 -34.70 14.76
N ILE A 307 0.18 -36.03 14.75
CA ILE A 307 0.84 -36.77 15.82
C ILE A 307 2.33 -36.37 15.82
N PRO A 308 2.91 -35.88 16.92
CA PRO A 308 4.36 -35.74 17.02
C PRO A 308 4.98 -37.12 16.88
N ALA A 309 5.89 -37.26 15.92
CA ALA A 309 6.51 -38.51 15.54
C ALA A 309 7.03 -39.30 16.75
N SER A 310 6.35 -40.40 17.09
CA SER A 310 6.94 -41.50 17.84
C SER A 310 6.52 -42.80 17.18
N GLU A 311 7.53 -43.62 16.90
CA GLU A 311 7.47 -45.03 16.48
C GLU A 311 6.94 -45.32 15.06
N LYS A 312 7.70 -44.85 14.07
CA LYS A 312 7.88 -45.64 12.83
C LYS A 312 8.82 -46.80 13.15
N ASN A 313 8.28 -48.01 13.28
CA ASN A 313 9.01 -49.25 13.03
C ASN A 313 8.02 -50.37 12.64
N THR A 314 7.58 -50.35 11.37
CA THR A 314 7.31 -51.57 10.58
C THR A 314 7.21 -51.18 9.10
N PRO A 315 8.02 -51.78 8.19
CA PRO A 315 7.93 -51.54 6.76
C PRO A 315 7.03 -52.57 6.05
N ALA A 316 6.48 -52.15 4.91
CA ALA A 316 5.64 -52.89 3.94
C ALA A 316 4.18 -53.13 4.40
N GLU A 317 3.12 -52.86 3.62
CA GLU A 317 2.89 -53.01 2.18
C GLU A 317 1.90 -51.94 1.65
N GLY A 318 1.97 -51.63 0.35
CA GLY A 318 0.85 -50.99 -0.36
C GLY A 318 1.15 -49.63 -1.02
N ARG A 319 1.84 -49.64 -2.17
CA ARG A 319 2.08 -48.45 -3.02
C ARG A 319 0.82 -47.89 -3.72
N ASN A 320 -0.37 -48.46 -3.47
CA ASN A 320 -1.65 -48.06 -4.08
C ASN A 320 -2.65 -47.40 -3.09
N SER A 321 -2.30 -47.24 -1.79
CA SER A 321 -3.21 -46.66 -0.79
C SER A 321 -3.11 -45.12 -0.66
N CYS A 322 -2.02 -44.52 -1.16
CA CYS A 322 -1.73 -43.10 -0.96
C CYS A 322 -2.69 -42.17 -1.75
N ASP A 323 -3.00 -42.52 -3.00
CA ASP A 323 -3.88 -41.70 -3.87
C ASP A 323 -5.36 -41.73 -3.44
N VAL A 324 -5.82 -42.85 -2.89
CA VAL A 324 -7.21 -43.00 -2.39
C VAL A 324 -7.40 -42.19 -1.09
N GLN A 325 -6.37 -42.15 -0.24
CA GLN A 325 -6.40 -41.41 1.02
C GLN A 325 -6.32 -39.89 0.81
N ALA A 326 -5.50 -39.42 -0.14
CA ALA A 326 -5.43 -38.01 -0.55
C ALA A 326 -6.75 -37.52 -1.16
N ASN A 327 -7.39 -38.32 -2.03
CA ASN A 327 -8.71 -38.01 -2.58
C ASN A 327 -9.83 -38.02 -1.52
N GLY A 328 -9.72 -38.87 -0.50
CA GLY A 328 -10.62 -38.89 0.65
C GLY A 328 -10.53 -37.60 1.47
N PHE A 329 -9.31 -37.16 1.78
CA PHE A 329 -9.07 -35.94 2.56
C PHE A 329 -9.58 -34.68 1.85
N SER A 330 -9.31 -34.52 0.55
CA SER A 330 -9.84 -33.38 -0.24
C SER A 330 -11.38 -33.33 -0.24
N LYS A 331 -12.06 -34.49 -0.34
CA LYS A 331 -13.53 -34.55 -0.28
C LYS A 331 -14.06 -34.14 1.08
N SER A 332 -13.40 -34.55 2.16
CA SER A 332 -13.75 -34.16 3.53
C SER A 332 -13.63 -32.65 3.75
N ILE A 333 -12.54 -32.02 3.28
CA ILE A 333 -12.38 -30.57 3.38
C ILE A 333 -13.44 -29.82 2.57
N LYS A 334 -13.77 -30.27 1.35
CA LYS A 334 -14.87 -29.68 0.56
C LYS A 334 -16.21 -29.76 1.29
N LEU A 335 -16.49 -30.89 1.95
CA LEU A 335 -17.71 -31.08 2.73
C LEU A 335 -17.78 -30.10 3.92
N ILE A 336 -16.67 -29.88 4.62
CA ILE A 336 -16.58 -28.91 5.72
C ILE A 336 -16.76 -27.47 5.21
N MET A 337 -16.11 -27.12 4.09
CA MET A 337 -16.07 -25.74 3.57
C MET A 337 -17.38 -25.29 2.92
N THR A 338 -18.14 -26.19 2.30
CA THR A 338 -19.37 -25.84 1.56
C THR A 338 -20.37 -24.99 2.38
N PRO A 339 -20.78 -25.40 3.60
CA PRO A 339 -21.69 -24.59 4.41
C PRO A 339 -21.05 -23.28 4.89
N LEU A 340 -19.75 -23.28 5.23
CA LEU A 340 -19.05 -22.07 5.68
C LEU A 340 -19.02 -20.99 4.58
N ILE A 341 -18.72 -21.38 3.34
CA ILE A 341 -18.74 -20.49 2.18
C ILE A 341 -20.16 -19.96 1.94
N GLY A 342 -21.16 -20.85 2.03
CA GLY A 342 -22.57 -20.48 1.87
C GLY A 342 -23.03 -19.42 2.88
N ILE A 343 -22.71 -19.61 4.17
CA ILE A 343 -23.06 -18.67 5.23
C ILE A 343 -22.35 -17.34 5.05
N MET A 344 -21.03 -17.36 4.78
CA MET A 344 -20.26 -16.13 4.57
C MET A 344 -20.76 -15.31 3.37
N SER A 345 -21.25 -15.98 2.33
CA SER A 345 -21.77 -15.33 1.12
C SER A 345 -23.23 -14.86 1.25
N SER A 346 -23.92 -15.28 2.32
CA SER A 346 -25.33 -14.98 2.54
C SER A 346 -25.55 -13.72 3.38
N LYS A 347 -26.77 -13.18 3.34
CA LYS A 347 -27.20 -12.02 4.16
C LYS A 347 -27.60 -12.45 5.58
N CYS A 348 -26.78 -13.27 6.24
CA CYS A 348 -27.00 -13.69 7.61
C CYS A 348 -26.71 -12.56 8.62
N ASP A 349 -27.16 -12.75 9.87
CA ASP A 349 -26.83 -11.87 10.99
C ASP A 349 -25.31 -11.80 11.22
N ILE A 350 -24.82 -10.66 11.70
CA ILE A 350 -23.39 -10.41 11.99
C ILE A 350 -22.87 -11.45 13.00
N SER A 351 -23.69 -11.82 13.99
CA SER A 351 -23.34 -12.84 14.98
C SER A 351 -23.11 -14.22 14.37
N VAL A 352 -23.89 -14.59 13.35
CA VAL A 352 -23.76 -15.84 12.59
C VAL A 352 -22.48 -15.80 11.74
N GLN A 353 -22.20 -14.68 11.07
CA GLN A 353 -20.97 -14.51 10.28
C GLN A 353 -19.72 -14.56 11.18
N SER A 354 -19.76 -13.97 12.37
CA SER A 354 -18.68 -14.03 13.35
C SER A 354 -18.44 -15.47 13.85
N SER A 355 -19.51 -16.20 14.17
CA SER A 355 -19.42 -17.63 14.52
C SER A 355 -18.84 -18.46 13.37
N CYS A 356 -19.15 -18.11 12.12
CA CYS A 356 -18.67 -18.83 10.94
C CYS A 356 -17.17 -18.64 10.78
N LEU A 357 -16.71 -17.40 10.97
CA LEU A 357 -15.29 -17.06 11.00
C LEU A 357 -14.54 -17.74 12.14
N ASN A 358 -15.13 -17.86 13.34
CA ASN A 358 -14.52 -18.62 14.44
C ASN A 358 -14.35 -20.09 14.08
N THR A 359 -15.38 -20.70 13.48
CA THR A 359 -15.36 -22.10 13.04
C THR A 359 -14.33 -22.32 11.93
N TRP A 360 -14.22 -21.35 11.01
CA TRP A 360 -13.19 -21.34 9.98
C TRP A 360 -11.78 -21.20 10.58
N CYS A 361 -11.53 -20.27 11.50
CA CYS A 361 -10.26 -20.15 12.22
C CYS A 361 -9.89 -21.43 12.97
N TYR A 362 -10.87 -22.12 13.56
CA TYR A 362 -10.66 -23.44 14.18
C TYR A 362 -10.18 -24.49 13.17
N LEU A 363 -10.77 -24.51 11.97
CA LEU A 363 -10.29 -25.36 10.87
C LEU A 363 -8.85 -25.02 10.47
N LEU A 364 -8.51 -23.72 10.32
CA LEU A 364 -7.15 -23.29 9.98
C LEU A 364 -6.14 -23.78 11.02
N HIS A 365 -6.47 -23.64 12.32
CA HIS A 365 -5.64 -24.12 13.42
C HIS A 365 -5.46 -25.65 13.40
N LYS A 366 -6.50 -26.41 13.05
CA LYS A 366 -6.42 -27.88 12.94
C LYS A 366 -5.62 -28.37 11.75
N LEU A 367 -5.68 -27.65 10.63
CA LEU A 367 -4.85 -27.94 9.46
C LEU A 367 -3.36 -27.65 9.74
N ASP A 368 -3.05 -26.75 10.65
CA ASP A 368 -1.68 -26.41 11.07
C ASP A 368 -0.78 -26.15 9.85
N THR A 369 0.36 -26.84 9.73
CA THR A 369 1.29 -26.67 8.61
C THR A 369 0.76 -27.13 7.25
N SER A 370 -0.26 -28.00 7.22
CA SER A 370 -0.82 -28.50 5.95
C SER A 370 -1.52 -27.42 5.14
N ILE A 371 -1.92 -26.31 5.76
CA ILE A 371 -2.60 -25.22 5.05
C ILE A 371 -1.73 -24.55 3.99
N ASN A 372 -0.41 -24.62 4.14
CA ASN A 372 0.53 -23.99 3.21
C ASN A 372 0.61 -24.73 1.86
N GLU A 373 -0.05 -25.88 1.72
CA GLU A 373 -0.16 -26.59 0.45
C GLU A 373 -1.09 -25.85 -0.53
N PRO A 374 -0.67 -25.57 -1.78
CA PRO A 374 -1.46 -24.83 -2.77
C PRO A 374 -2.92 -25.28 -2.96
N PRO A 375 -3.24 -26.60 -3.06
CA PRO A 375 -4.63 -27.04 -3.22
C PRO A 375 -5.50 -26.73 -2.01
N LEU A 376 -4.93 -26.67 -0.80
CA LEU A 376 -5.66 -26.34 0.42
C LEU A 376 -5.88 -24.83 0.55
N ILE A 377 -4.91 -24.00 0.16
CA ILE A 377 -5.09 -22.54 0.07
C ILE A 377 -6.29 -22.20 -0.83
N LYS A 378 -6.34 -22.80 -2.03
CA LYS A 378 -7.43 -22.60 -2.99
C LYS A 378 -8.80 -23.09 -2.48
N MET A 379 -8.81 -24.10 -1.61
CA MET A 379 -10.04 -24.74 -1.13
C MET A 379 -10.56 -24.13 0.18
N VAL A 380 -9.67 -23.64 1.04
CA VAL A 380 -9.97 -23.22 2.43
C VAL A 380 -9.81 -21.72 2.63
N LEU A 381 -8.72 -21.12 2.13
CA LEU A 381 -8.39 -19.71 2.33
C LEU A 381 -9.05 -18.81 1.28
N GLU A 382 -8.83 -19.10 -0.01
CA GLU A 382 -9.29 -18.29 -1.14
C GLU A 382 -10.80 -17.95 -1.10
N PRO A 383 -11.72 -18.91 -0.95
CA PRO A 383 -13.15 -18.59 -1.04
C PRO A 383 -13.64 -17.70 0.10
N ILE A 384 -13.15 -17.90 1.33
CA ILE A 384 -13.57 -17.11 2.49
C ILE A 384 -12.96 -15.70 2.45
N LEU A 385 -11.67 -15.58 2.18
CA LEU A 385 -11.00 -14.28 2.04
C LEU A 385 -11.60 -13.46 0.91
N LYS A 386 -11.90 -14.09 -0.23
CA LYS A 386 -12.55 -13.42 -1.36
C LYS A 386 -13.92 -12.86 -0.98
N VAL A 387 -14.74 -13.62 -0.23
CA VAL A 387 -16.05 -13.15 0.25
C VAL A 387 -15.89 -12.01 1.27
N ILE A 388 -14.93 -12.11 2.20
CA ILE A 388 -14.62 -11.02 3.15
C ILE A 388 -14.30 -9.74 2.37
N PHE A 389 -13.33 -9.79 1.45
CA PHE A 389 -12.89 -8.61 0.72
C PHE A 389 -13.89 -8.12 -0.35
N GLN A 390 -14.79 -8.96 -0.85
CA GLN A 390 -15.86 -8.52 -1.75
C GLN A 390 -16.95 -7.71 -1.04
N ASN A 391 -17.21 -7.97 0.24
CA ASN A 391 -18.23 -7.26 1.01
C ASN A 391 -17.82 -5.82 1.38
N GLY A 392 -16.54 -5.45 1.23
CA GLY A 392 -16.03 -4.12 1.57
C GLY A 392 -15.94 -3.82 3.07
N PRO A 393 -15.16 -2.79 3.46
CA PRO A 393 -15.01 -2.36 4.85
C PRO A 393 -16.19 -1.46 5.26
N ASP A 394 -17.35 -2.06 5.52
CA ASP A 394 -18.48 -1.37 6.15
C ASP A 394 -18.32 -1.41 7.68
N SER A 395 -18.97 -0.49 8.40
CA SER A 395 -18.92 -0.44 9.87
C SER A 395 -19.33 -1.76 10.56
N LYS A 396 -20.11 -2.60 9.86
CA LYS A 396 -20.55 -3.92 10.32
C LYS A 396 -19.58 -5.07 9.96
N SER A 397 -18.76 -4.91 8.92
CA SER A 397 -17.83 -5.93 8.40
C SER A 397 -16.36 -5.60 8.65
N ILE A 398 -16.04 -4.45 9.25
CA ILE A 398 -14.66 -4.02 9.48
C ILE A 398 -13.84 -5.03 10.30
N TRP A 399 -14.47 -5.73 11.25
CA TRP A 399 -13.79 -6.75 12.05
C TRP A 399 -13.38 -7.97 11.22
N SER A 400 -14.26 -8.46 10.34
CA SER A 400 -13.92 -9.59 9.46
C SER A 400 -12.89 -9.20 8.41
N TRP A 401 -12.95 -7.95 7.94
CA TRP A 401 -11.93 -7.35 7.08
C TRP A 401 -10.55 -7.31 7.73
N ASN A 402 -10.45 -6.77 8.96
CA ASN A 402 -9.19 -6.72 9.69
C ASN A 402 -8.64 -8.11 9.95
N LEU A 403 -9.48 -9.06 10.37
CA LEU A 403 -9.09 -10.47 10.51
C LEU A 403 -8.50 -11.05 9.22
N GLY A 404 -9.16 -10.81 8.07
CA GLY A 404 -8.67 -11.26 6.77
C GLY A 404 -7.32 -10.63 6.40
N LEU A 405 -7.14 -9.34 6.66
CA LEU A 405 -5.88 -8.62 6.42
C LEU A 405 -4.75 -9.12 7.33
N ASP A 406 -5.03 -9.34 8.62
CA ASP A 406 -4.07 -9.85 9.59
C ASP A 406 -3.57 -11.24 9.20
N LEU A 407 -4.49 -12.15 8.83
CA LEU A 407 -4.14 -13.50 8.35
C LEU A 407 -3.29 -13.47 7.08
N LEU A 408 -3.64 -12.60 6.11
CA LEU A 408 -2.83 -12.40 4.92
C LEU A 408 -1.45 -11.84 5.26
N SER A 409 -1.38 -10.82 6.11
CA SER A 409 -0.14 -10.20 6.56
C SER A 409 0.77 -11.21 7.24
N ASP A 410 0.22 -12.01 8.16
CA ASP A 410 0.98 -13.04 8.88
C ASP A 410 1.54 -14.09 7.91
N SER A 411 0.72 -14.59 6.98
CA SER A 411 1.16 -15.58 5.99
C SER A 411 2.24 -15.05 5.04
N ILE A 412 2.11 -13.81 4.53
CA ILE A 412 3.06 -13.19 3.61
C ILE A 412 4.38 -12.87 4.34
N SER A 413 4.30 -12.36 5.58
CA SER A 413 5.45 -11.92 6.36
C SER A 413 6.42 -13.04 6.70
N GLN A 414 5.93 -14.28 6.80
CA GLN A 414 6.70 -15.42 7.30
C GLN A 414 7.96 -15.70 6.48
N LYS A 415 7.89 -15.52 5.16
CA LYS A 415 9.04 -15.68 4.25
C LYS A 415 10.16 -14.66 4.50
N CYS A 416 9.80 -13.47 4.99
CA CYS A 416 10.76 -12.40 5.28
C CYS A 416 11.29 -12.40 6.73
N ARG A 417 10.78 -13.27 7.63
CA ARG A 417 11.18 -13.27 9.06
C ARG A 417 12.60 -13.79 9.28
N ASP A 418 13.09 -14.73 8.47
CA ASP A 418 14.44 -15.30 8.63
C ASP A 418 15.57 -14.28 8.36
N VAL A 419 15.29 -13.24 7.57
CA VAL A 419 16.29 -12.21 7.21
C VAL A 419 16.47 -11.17 8.34
N LEU A 420 15.42 -10.88 9.12
CA LEU A 420 15.50 -9.96 10.25
C LEU A 420 16.37 -10.50 11.39
N TYR A 421 16.48 -11.82 11.54
CA TYR A 421 17.36 -12.45 12.54
C TYR A 421 18.84 -12.41 12.14
N GLN A 422 19.18 -12.37 10.85
CA GLN A 422 20.57 -12.33 10.40
C GLN A 422 21.19 -10.92 10.44
N SER A 423 20.38 -9.85 10.50
CA SER A 423 20.89 -8.47 10.62
C SER A 423 21.17 -8.00 12.05
N THR A 424 20.81 -8.78 13.06
CA THR A 424 21.05 -8.47 14.48
C THR A 424 21.85 -9.59 15.13
N ASP A 425 23.12 -9.69 14.75
CA ASP A 425 24.09 -10.54 15.42
C ASP A 425 24.54 -9.87 16.73
N ARG A 426 23.67 -9.91 17.75
CA ARG A 426 24.04 -9.84 19.16
C ARG A 426 23.02 -10.61 19.99
N VAL A 427 23.38 -11.86 20.28
CA VAL A 427 23.08 -12.63 21.49
C VAL A 427 21.97 -12.04 22.35
N THR A 428 20.78 -12.63 22.29
CA THR A 428 20.01 -12.94 23.50
C THR A 428 18.97 -14.01 23.17
N HIS A 429 19.24 -15.24 23.61
CA HIS A 429 18.20 -16.23 23.86
C HIS A 429 17.24 -15.66 24.91
N ARG A 430 16.12 -15.07 24.47
CA ARG A 430 14.88 -15.06 25.24
C ARG A 430 13.70 -15.19 24.30
N ILE A 431 13.05 -16.35 24.41
CA ILE A 431 11.66 -16.57 24.07
C ILE A 431 10.83 -15.52 24.82
N SER A 432 10.15 -14.64 24.09
CA SER A 432 8.91 -13.93 24.48
C SER A 432 8.79 -12.60 23.75
N GLY A 433 7.71 -12.46 22.99
CA GLY A 433 6.78 -11.35 23.13
C GLY A 433 7.23 -9.95 22.73
N THR A 434 6.28 -9.19 22.18
CA THR A 434 6.34 -7.73 21.99
C THR A 434 7.19 -7.22 20.82
N GLY A 435 6.62 -7.32 19.62
CA GLY A 435 6.76 -6.32 18.56
C GLY A 435 5.36 -5.86 18.13
N PRO A 436 5.11 -4.56 17.88
CA PRO A 436 3.75 -4.04 17.74
C PRO A 436 3.14 -4.45 16.40
N SER A 437 2.16 -5.35 16.45
CA SER A 437 1.18 -5.54 15.36
C SER A 437 0.48 -4.19 15.12
N LEU A 438 0.51 -3.70 13.88
CA LEU A 438 -0.24 -2.51 13.51
C LEU A 438 -1.73 -2.76 13.72
N SER A 439 -2.35 -1.93 14.57
CA SER A 439 -3.79 -1.69 14.69
C SER A 439 -4.63 -2.76 15.40
N GLY A 440 -5.18 -2.34 16.55
CA GLY A 440 -6.46 -2.82 17.10
C GLY A 440 -6.46 -4.25 17.64
N LYS A 441 -6.45 -4.38 18.98
CA LYS A 441 -6.74 -5.63 19.70
C LYS A 441 -8.07 -6.24 19.21
N CYS A 442 -8.05 -7.09 18.18
CA CYS A 442 -9.15 -8.00 17.90
C CYS A 442 -9.05 -9.13 18.92
N SER A 443 -9.95 -9.09 19.89
CA SER A 443 -10.19 -10.10 20.92
C SER A 443 -10.79 -11.38 20.32
N LEU A 444 -10.17 -11.93 19.27
CA LEU A 444 -10.26 -13.36 18.98
C LEU A 444 -9.33 -14.04 19.97
N LYS A 445 -9.90 -14.88 20.83
CA LYS A 445 -9.22 -15.68 21.85
C LYS A 445 -7.82 -16.09 21.37
N GLN A 446 -6.81 -15.78 22.18
CA GLN A 446 -5.37 -16.06 22.01
C GLN A 446 -5.02 -17.58 21.88
N GLN A 447 -5.96 -18.44 21.48
CA GLN A 447 -5.87 -19.91 21.55
C GLN A 447 -5.62 -20.60 20.19
N HIS A 448 -5.71 -19.89 19.06
CA HIS A 448 -5.58 -20.50 17.73
C HIS A 448 -4.49 -19.81 16.89
N LEU A 449 -3.23 -19.96 17.31
CA LEU A 449 -2.08 -19.54 16.51
C LEU A 449 -1.93 -20.48 15.30
N ILE A 450 -2.05 -19.95 14.10
CA ILE A 450 -1.84 -20.68 12.85
C ILE A 450 -0.33 -20.69 12.54
N ARG A 451 0.23 -21.88 12.27
CA ARG A 451 1.63 -22.02 11.87
C ARG A 451 1.79 -21.86 10.37
N TRP A 452 2.05 -20.63 9.94
CA TRP A 452 2.45 -20.33 8.57
C TRP A 452 3.88 -20.83 8.30
N LEU A 453 4.07 -21.48 7.16
CA LEU A 453 5.40 -21.78 6.62
C LEU A 453 5.79 -20.69 5.62
N PRO A 454 7.09 -20.50 5.32
CA PRO A 454 7.51 -19.67 4.20
C PRO A 454 6.82 -20.14 2.91
N TRP A 455 6.07 -19.24 2.27
CA TRP A 455 5.36 -19.54 1.03
C TRP A 455 6.32 -19.73 -0.15
N ASP A 456 5.93 -20.50 -1.16
CA ASP A 456 6.73 -20.77 -2.36
C ASP A 456 6.22 -20.02 -3.60
N ILE A 457 6.97 -20.09 -4.70
CA ILE A 457 6.60 -19.45 -5.98
C ILE A 457 5.15 -19.81 -6.40
N SER A 458 4.70 -21.05 -6.18
CA SER A 458 3.38 -21.49 -6.62
C SER A 458 2.20 -20.74 -5.96
N GLN A 459 2.45 -20.10 -4.81
CA GLN A 459 1.46 -19.33 -4.05
C GLN A 459 1.41 -17.84 -4.46
N LEU A 460 2.32 -17.37 -5.31
CA LEU A 460 2.40 -15.96 -5.72
C LEU A 460 1.10 -15.45 -6.36
N GLU A 461 0.49 -16.23 -7.26
CA GLU A 461 -0.74 -15.85 -7.95
C GLU A 461 -1.90 -15.63 -6.97
N PHE A 462 -1.99 -16.46 -5.93
CA PHE A 462 -2.99 -16.32 -4.87
C PHE A 462 -2.85 -14.98 -4.15
N TYR A 463 -1.64 -14.63 -3.69
CA TYR A 463 -1.42 -13.38 -2.96
C TYR A 463 -1.68 -12.14 -3.83
N LEU A 464 -1.20 -12.15 -5.09
CA LEU A 464 -1.46 -11.07 -6.04
C LEU A 464 -2.96 -10.94 -6.34
N SER A 465 -3.68 -12.06 -6.47
CA SER A 465 -5.13 -12.04 -6.66
C SER A 465 -5.87 -11.47 -5.45
N MET A 466 -5.45 -11.79 -4.22
CA MET A 466 -6.08 -11.24 -3.00
C MET A 466 -5.87 -9.73 -2.90
N ILE A 467 -4.64 -9.27 -3.14
CA ILE A 467 -4.31 -7.84 -3.21
C ILE A 467 -5.18 -7.13 -4.25
N PHE A 468 -5.34 -7.70 -5.44
CA PHE A 468 -6.16 -7.12 -6.50
C PHE A 468 -7.63 -6.97 -6.08
N VAL A 469 -8.21 -7.98 -5.41
CA VAL A 469 -9.59 -7.92 -4.91
C VAL A 469 -9.74 -6.79 -3.88
N ILE A 470 -8.77 -6.62 -2.98
CA ILE A 470 -8.78 -5.55 -1.97
C ILE A 470 -8.74 -4.17 -2.64
N ILE A 471 -7.84 -3.96 -3.62
CA ILE A 471 -7.72 -2.69 -4.36
C ILE A 471 -9.03 -2.38 -5.09
N ARG A 472 -9.58 -3.36 -5.80
CA ARG A 472 -10.84 -3.20 -6.54
C ARG A 472 -11.98 -2.77 -5.61
N GLN A 473 -12.09 -3.37 -4.43
CA GLN A 473 -13.15 -2.99 -3.49
C GLN A 473 -12.92 -1.61 -2.87
N ALA A 474 -11.69 -1.27 -2.48
CA ALA A 474 -11.34 0.04 -1.95
C ALA A 474 -11.56 1.17 -2.97
N SER A 475 -11.41 0.87 -4.27
CA SER A 475 -11.68 1.81 -5.35
C SER A 475 -13.17 2.14 -5.54
N GLY A 476 -14.07 1.43 -4.86
CA GLY A 476 -15.51 1.63 -4.95
C GLY A 476 -15.99 3.02 -4.48
N PRO A 477 -17.07 3.56 -5.08
CA PRO A 477 -17.57 4.90 -4.78
C PRO A 477 -18.11 5.05 -3.36
N THR A 478 -18.44 3.94 -2.69
CA THR A 478 -19.05 3.89 -1.36
C THR A 478 -18.05 4.08 -0.21
N VAL A 479 -16.74 3.93 -0.46
CA VAL A 479 -15.71 4.02 0.59
C VAL A 479 -15.22 5.46 0.75
N PRO A 480 -15.11 6.04 1.97
CA PRO A 480 -14.56 7.39 2.19
C PRO A 480 -13.08 7.50 1.81
N CYS A 481 -12.62 8.66 1.30
CA CYS A 481 -11.23 8.85 0.85
C CYS A 481 -10.17 8.52 1.93
N ASP A 482 -10.38 8.91 3.19
CA ASP A 482 -9.42 8.61 4.28
C ASP A 482 -9.27 7.10 4.52
N HIS A 483 -10.36 6.35 4.40
CA HIS A 483 -10.33 4.89 4.54
C HIS A 483 -9.69 4.24 3.31
N ARG A 484 -9.88 4.79 2.10
CA ARG A 484 -9.20 4.30 0.89
C ARG A 484 -7.68 4.39 1.03
N ARG A 485 -7.16 5.53 1.50
CA ARG A 485 -5.72 5.72 1.72
C ARG A 485 -5.14 4.73 2.71
N LEU A 486 -5.80 4.52 3.85
CA LEU A 486 -5.36 3.54 4.84
C LEU A 486 -5.32 2.11 4.26
N VAL A 487 -6.35 1.72 3.49
CA VAL A 487 -6.36 0.41 2.82
C VAL A 487 -5.22 0.31 1.81
N TYR A 488 -5.03 1.32 0.96
CA TYR A 488 -3.93 1.33 -0.01
C TYR A 488 -2.54 1.26 0.65
N ASP A 489 -2.32 1.95 1.77
CA ASP A 489 -1.07 1.89 2.52
C ASP A 489 -0.81 0.47 3.08
N VAL A 490 -1.85 -0.20 3.59
CA VAL A 490 -1.75 -1.58 4.08
C VAL A 490 -1.43 -2.52 2.92
N VAL A 491 -2.14 -2.40 1.81
CA VAL A 491 -1.95 -3.26 0.64
C VAL A 491 -0.56 -3.03 0.01
N LEU A 492 -0.08 -1.79 -0.05
CA LEU A 492 1.29 -1.49 -0.50
C LEU A 492 2.33 -2.18 0.37
N LYS A 493 2.16 -2.18 1.70
CA LYS A 493 3.05 -2.92 2.62
C LYS A 493 3.03 -4.42 2.35
N LEU A 494 1.84 -5.01 2.15
CA LEU A 494 1.71 -6.43 1.79
C LEU A 494 2.42 -6.74 0.48
N PHE A 495 2.23 -5.88 -0.54
CA PHE A 495 2.90 -6.02 -1.82
C PHE A 495 4.42 -5.94 -1.70
N ILE A 496 4.96 -5.00 -0.92
CA ILE A 496 6.40 -4.90 -0.65
C ILE A 496 6.93 -6.20 -0.04
N TYR A 497 6.21 -6.82 0.90
CA TYR A 497 6.62 -8.12 1.46
C TYR A 497 6.58 -9.25 0.42
N ILE A 498 5.57 -9.27 -0.47
CA ILE A 498 5.53 -10.23 -1.58
C ILE A 498 6.75 -10.05 -2.49
N VAL A 499 7.03 -8.82 -2.93
CA VAL A 499 8.16 -8.52 -3.80
C VAL A 499 9.49 -8.91 -3.17
N LYS A 500 9.67 -8.63 -1.87
CA LYS A 500 10.86 -9.08 -1.11
C LYS A 500 10.96 -10.60 -1.05
N GLY A 501 9.84 -11.30 -0.83
CA GLY A 501 9.78 -12.76 -0.87
C GLY A 501 10.11 -13.33 -2.25
N VAL A 502 9.61 -12.71 -3.33
CA VAL A 502 9.95 -13.08 -4.71
C VAL A 502 11.45 -12.89 -4.97
N LYS A 503 12.05 -11.79 -4.50
CA LYS A 503 13.51 -11.59 -4.62
C LYS A 503 14.30 -12.73 -3.98
N MET A 504 13.86 -13.24 -2.83
CA MET A 504 14.52 -14.38 -2.19
C MET A 504 14.43 -15.66 -3.04
N ASP A 505 13.28 -15.91 -3.66
CA ASP A 505 13.11 -17.05 -4.57
C ASP A 505 13.94 -16.89 -5.86
N LEU A 506 13.97 -15.70 -6.44
CA LEU A 506 14.76 -15.41 -7.64
C LEU A 506 16.26 -15.61 -7.40
N ASN A 507 16.74 -15.31 -6.18
CA ASN A 507 18.13 -15.52 -5.78
C ASN A 507 18.42 -16.95 -5.32
N SER A 508 17.40 -17.81 -5.20
CA SER A 508 17.58 -19.20 -4.79
C SER A 508 18.20 -20.02 -5.93
N PRO A 509 19.25 -20.83 -5.65
CA PRO A 509 19.86 -21.68 -6.66
C PRO A 509 18.91 -22.78 -7.19
N ALA A 510 17.78 -23.01 -6.52
CA ALA A 510 16.76 -23.97 -6.93
C ALA A 510 15.82 -23.45 -8.03
N THR A 511 15.76 -22.13 -8.25
CA THR A 511 14.82 -21.53 -9.20
C THR A 511 15.40 -21.55 -10.60
N ASN A 512 14.76 -22.28 -11.52
CA ASN A 512 15.15 -22.32 -12.92
C ASN A 512 14.64 -21.09 -13.70
N TYR A 513 15.14 -20.89 -14.92
CA TYR A 513 14.72 -19.81 -15.82
C TYR A 513 13.19 -19.74 -16.00
N GLY A 514 12.52 -20.89 -16.08
CA GLY A 514 11.07 -20.97 -16.22
C GLY A 514 10.32 -20.39 -15.00
N GLY A 515 10.80 -20.69 -13.79
CA GLY A 515 10.26 -20.13 -12.55
C GLY A 515 10.48 -18.62 -12.45
N ILE A 516 11.65 -18.12 -12.85
CA ILE A 516 11.93 -16.68 -12.91
C ILE A 516 10.99 -15.98 -13.88
N MET A 517 10.85 -16.53 -15.09
CA MET A 517 9.96 -15.97 -16.12
C MET A 517 8.50 -15.95 -15.63
N TRP A 518 8.04 -17.02 -14.98
CA TRP A 518 6.68 -17.09 -14.42
C TRP A 518 6.43 -16.08 -13.30
N CYS A 519 7.40 -15.87 -12.38
CA CYS A 519 7.32 -14.84 -11.34
C CYS A 519 7.19 -13.44 -11.94
N LEU A 520 8.06 -13.12 -12.91
CA LEU A 520 8.06 -11.83 -13.58
C LEU A 520 6.77 -11.62 -14.39
N ASP A 521 6.30 -12.63 -15.13
CA ASP A 521 5.03 -12.59 -15.87
C ASP A 521 3.84 -12.32 -14.94
N SER A 522 3.79 -13.04 -13.80
CA SER A 522 2.73 -12.88 -12.79
C SER A 522 2.71 -11.47 -12.20
N LEU A 523 3.88 -10.92 -11.87
CA LEU A 523 4.02 -9.55 -11.34
C LEU A 523 3.66 -8.50 -12.41
N LEU A 524 4.18 -8.62 -13.63
CA LEU A 524 3.89 -7.66 -14.71
C LEU A 524 2.41 -7.71 -15.12
N THR A 525 1.81 -8.90 -15.16
CA THR A 525 0.37 -9.07 -15.39
C THR A 525 -0.46 -8.43 -14.29
N PHE A 526 -0.05 -8.60 -13.02
CA PHE A 526 -0.69 -7.92 -11.89
C PHE A 526 -0.59 -6.39 -12.02
N MET A 527 0.60 -5.87 -12.31
CA MET A 527 0.82 -4.43 -12.51
C MET A 527 -0.04 -3.88 -13.65
N LYS A 528 -0.13 -4.60 -14.77
CA LYS A 528 -1.03 -4.25 -15.87
C LYS A 528 -2.49 -4.20 -15.43
N LYS A 529 -2.98 -5.19 -14.70
CA LYS A 529 -4.37 -5.24 -14.19
C LYS A 529 -4.67 -4.04 -13.29
N VAL A 530 -3.76 -3.72 -12.36
CA VAL A 530 -3.90 -2.57 -11.47
C VAL A 530 -3.90 -1.27 -12.26
N CYS A 531 -2.97 -1.09 -13.21
CA CYS A 531 -2.76 0.15 -13.97
C CYS A 531 -3.72 0.37 -15.16
N GLN A 532 -4.36 -0.66 -15.72
CA GLN A 532 -5.25 -0.52 -16.90
C GLN A 532 -6.69 -0.97 -16.63
N ASP A 533 -6.89 -2.17 -16.06
CA ASP A 533 -8.22 -2.76 -16.00
C ASP A 533 -9.15 -2.02 -15.01
N LEU A 534 -8.60 -1.52 -13.90
CA LEU A 534 -9.35 -0.75 -12.90
C LEU A 534 -9.78 0.65 -13.39
N TYR A 535 -9.18 1.16 -14.47
CA TYR A 535 -9.41 2.52 -14.97
C TYR A 535 -10.40 2.57 -16.14
N SER A 536 -10.66 1.43 -16.79
CA SER A 536 -11.60 1.31 -17.92
C SER A 536 -13.07 1.60 -17.56
N GLU A 537 -13.41 1.73 -16.27
CA GLU A 537 -14.76 2.05 -15.76
C GLU A 537 -15.06 3.56 -15.63
N GLY A 538 -14.20 4.46 -16.15
CA GLY A 538 -14.54 5.89 -16.31
C GLY A 538 -14.64 6.70 -15.02
N ARG A 539 -13.86 6.35 -13.97
CA ARG A 539 -13.86 7.06 -12.69
C ARG A 539 -12.46 7.62 -12.36
N GLU A 540 -12.35 8.94 -12.34
CA GLU A 540 -11.17 9.69 -11.88
C GLU A 540 -10.96 9.46 -10.38
N ASN A 541 -10.02 8.59 -10.01
CA ASN A 541 -9.66 8.32 -8.61
C ASN A 541 -8.17 8.62 -8.39
N TYR A 542 -7.88 9.88 -8.05
CA TYR A 542 -6.53 10.40 -7.83
C TYR A 542 -5.67 9.50 -6.92
N ASP A 543 -6.24 9.02 -5.81
CA ASP A 543 -5.53 8.16 -4.85
C ASP A 543 -5.08 6.83 -5.50
N LEU A 544 -5.85 6.28 -6.45
CA LEU A 544 -5.49 5.03 -7.15
C LEU A 544 -4.29 5.23 -8.09
N TYR A 545 -4.18 6.38 -8.76
CA TYR A 545 -3.00 6.72 -9.58
C TYR A 545 -1.74 6.82 -8.72
N CYS A 546 -1.81 7.53 -7.59
CA CYS A 546 -0.71 7.64 -6.63
C CYS A 546 -0.28 6.27 -6.10
N THR A 547 -1.24 5.44 -5.69
CA THR A 547 -0.97 4.09 -5.23
C THR A 547 -0.33 3.24 -6.33
N SER A 548 -0.87 3.22 -7.55
CA SER A 548 -0.30 2.46 -8.66
C SER A 548 1.17 2.83 -8.95
N ILE A 549 1.50 4.12 -8.89
CA ILE A 549 2.88 4.61 -9.00
C ILE A 549 3.76 4.03 -7.88
N GLN A 550 3.27 3.99 -6.63
CA GLN A 550 3.98 3.40 -5.50
C GLN A 550 4.20 1.88 -5.66
N PHE A 551 3.26 1.16 -6.27
CA PHE A 551 3.44 -0.26 -6.60
C PHE A 551 4.56 -0.46 -7.64
N ILE A 552 4.59 0.36 -8.69
CA ILE A 552 5.66 0.33 -9.71
C ILE A 552 7.02 0.64 -9.07
N ASP A 553 7.07 1.68 -8.23
CA ASP A 553 8.27 2.08 -7.50
C ASP A 553 8.77 0.97 -6.56
N ALA A 554 7.88 0.36 -5.78
CA ALA A 554 8.20 -0.74 -4.89
C ALA A 554 8.74 -1.96 -5.65
N MET A 555 8.12 -2.33 -6.77
CA MET A 555 8.60 -3.44 -7.62
C MET A 555 9.99 -3.15 -8.18
N THR A 556 10.21 -1.93 -8.66
CA THR A 556 11.49 -1.51 -9.28
C THR A 556 12.62 -1.47 -8.25
N LYS A 557 12.37 -0.92 -7.05
CA LYS A 557 13.38 -0.77 -5.98
C LYS A 557 13.69 -2.06 -5.22
N HIS A 558 12.69 -2.92 -5.00
CA HIS A 558 12.87 -4.10 -4.16
C HIS A 558 13.31 -5.36 -4.91
N LEU A 559 13.02 -5.49 -6.21
CA LEU A 559 13.61 -6.53 -7.05
C LEU A 559 15.05 -6.17 -7.43
N ASP A 560 15.85 -7.16 -7.84
CA ASP A 560 17.22 -6.90 -8.28
C ASP A 560 17.20 -6.13 -9.62
N PRO A 561 17.77 -4.92 -9.69
CA PRO A 561 17.77 -4.14 -10.92
C PRO A 561 18.47 -4.86 -12.07
N SER A 562 19.52 -5.63 -11.78
CA SER A 562 20.25 -6.42 -12.78
C SER A 562 19.41 -7.51 -13.43
N MET A 563 18.41 -8.06 -12.71
CA MET A 563 17.46 -9.01 -13.25
C MET A 563 16.38 -8.31 -14.09
N LEU A 564 15.87 -7.17 -13.61
CA LEU A 564 14.84 -6.41 -14.32
C LEU A 564 15.34 -5.82 -15.64
N GLY A 565 16.61 -5.40 -15.71
CA GLY A 565 17.25 -4.90 -16.93
C GLY A 565 17.98 -5.96 -17.75
N SER A 566 17.94 -7.23 -17.35
CA SER A 566 18.65 -8.29 -18.09
C SER A 566 18.01 -8.53 -19.47
N PRO A 567 18.80 -8.61 -20.55
CA PRO A 567 18.28 -8.89 -21.89
C PRO A 567 17.75 -10.33 -22.05
N LEU A 568 17.98 -11.19 -21.05
CA LEU A 568 17.54 -12.60 -21.04
C LEU A 568 16.04 -12.75 -20.82
N TYR A 569 15.40 -11.79 -20.15
CA TYR A 569 13.97 -11.82 -19.84
C TYR A 569 13.27 -10.80 -20.73
N LYS A 570 12.38 -11.28 -21.60
CA LYS A 570 11.68 -10.42 -22.57
C LYS A 570 10.18 -10.66 -22.57
N PHE A 571 9.43 -9.59 -22.38
CA PHE A 571 7.96 -9.59 -22.33
C PHE A 571 7.40 -8.77 -23.49
N SER A 572 6.25 -9.17 -24.00
CA SER A 572 5.57 -8.39 -25.03
C SER A 572 4.98 -7.13 -24.41
N LEU A 573 5.27 -5.95 -24.96
CA LEU A 573 4.71 -4.70 -24.50
C LEU A 573 3.25 -4.54 -24.97
N ASP A 574 2.35 -5.25 -24.31
CA ASP A 574 0.95 -5.40 -24.68
C ASP A 574 0.02 -4.38 -23.99
N LEU A 575 0.54 -3.18 -23.75
CA LEU A 575 -0.18 -2.08 -23.11
C LEU A 575 -1.09 -1.38 -24.13
N LYS A 576 -2.41 -1.41 -23.92
CA LYS A 576 -3.40 -0.86 -24.88
C LYS A 576 -3.13 0.59 -25.25
N TYR A 577 -2.76 1.42 -24.26
CA TYR A 577 -2.46 2.83 -24.54
C TYR A 577 -1.33 2.98 -25.56
N ILE A 578 -0.32 2.09 -25.57
CA ILE A 578 0.75 2.13 -26.58
C ILE A 578 0.24 1.77 -27.98
N GLY A 579 -0.70 0.83 -28.08
CA GLY A 579 -1.37 0.48 -29.33
C GLY A 579 -2.25 1.61 -29.85
N ASP A 580 -3.08 2.21 -28.99
CA ASP A 580 -3.91 3.37 -29.33
C ASP A 580 -3.03 4.55 -29.82
N MET A 581 -1.87 4.73 -29.18
CA MET A 581 -0.84 5.72 -29.54
C MET A 581 -0.16 5.46 -30.91
N GLN A 582 -0.12 4.23 -31.42
CA GLN A 582 0.46 3.91 -32.74
C GLN A 582 -0.46 4.25 -33.93
N SER A 583 -1.77 4.38 -33.72
CA SER A 583 -2.72 4.65 -34.79
C SER A 583 -2.63 6.09 -35.36
N VAL A 584 -1.91 6.98 -34.68
CA VAL A 584 -1.73 8.40 -35.02
C VAL A 584 -0.33 8.66 -35.62
N ASP A 585 0.20 7.73 -36.40
CA ASP A 585 1.51 7.87 -37.04
C ASP A 585 1.47 8.95 -38.14
N HIS A 586 1.64 10.20 -37.72
CA HIS A 586 1.80 11.37 -38.60
C HIS A 586 3.22 11.94 -38.55
N ASN A 587 4.14 11.33 -37.80
CA ASN A 587 5.46 11.92 -37.51
C ASN A 587 6.62 11.27 -38.26
N ASN A 588 6.64 11.45 -39.59
CA ASN A 588 7.78 11.08 -40.44
C ASN A 588 8.98 12.06 -40.38
N HIS A 589 8.99 13.07 -39.50
CA HIS A 589 9.90 14.22 -39.65
C HIS A 589 11.07 14.35 -38.66
N LEU A 590 11.16 13.51 -37.62
CA LEU A 590 12.42 13.28 -36.94
C LEU A 590 12.65 11.77 -36.79
N LYS A 591 13.25 11.14 -37.80
CA LYS A 591 13.95 9.88 -37.56
C LYS A 591 15.00 10.18 -36.50
N LEU A 592 14.76 9.78 -35.24
CA LEU A 592 15.79 9.68 -34.23
C LEU A 592 16.68 8.52 -34.68
N PRO A 593 17.85 8.75 -35.30
CA PRO A 593 18.62 7.68 -35.93
C PRO A 593 19.25 6.75 -34.88
N SER A 594 19.25 7.16 -33.60
CA SER A 594 19.98 6.54 -32.50
C SER A 594 19.11 6.02 -31.35
N ILE A 595 17.78 6.27 -31.35
CA ILE A 595 16.87 5.81 -30.29
C ILE A 595 15.80 4.93 -30.94
N SER A 596 15.80 3.64 -30.61
CA SER A 596 14.76 2.70 -31.04
C SER A 596 13.42 3.07 -30.41
N CYS A 597 12.47 3.55 -31.20
CA CYS A 597 11.10 3.76 -30.74
C CYS A 597 10.45 2.40 -30.44
N ILE A 598 10.15 2.16 -29.17
CA ILE A 598 9.49 0.93 -28.73
C ILE A 598 8.03 0.93 -29.20
N SER A 599 7.70 -0.11 -29.93
CA SER A 599 6.43 -0.36 -30.60
C SER A 599 5.53 -1.28 -29.74
N TYR A 600 4.22 -1.23 -29.98
CA TYR A 600 3.26 -2.15 -29.37
C TYR A 600 3.63 -3.60 -29.73
N MET A 601 3.56 -4.49 -28.73
CA MET A 601 3.98 -5.90 -28.84
C MET A 601 5.49 -6.14 -28.99
N ASP A 602 6.33 -5.11 -28.95
CA ASP A 602 7.78 -5.30 -28.93
C ASP A 602 8.21 -6.08 -27.68
N LYS A 603 9.26 -6.88 -27.84
CA LYS A 603 9.85 -7.69 -26.78
C LYS A 603 10.84 -6.85 -25.97
N VAL A 604 10.42 -6.42 -24.79
CA VAL A 604 11.17 -5.51 -23.91
C VAL A 604 11.57 -6.18 -22.59
N SER A 605 12.58 -5.63 -21.91
CA SER A 605 12.94 -6.06 -20.56
C SER A 605 11.83 -5.70 -19.55
N PRO A 606 11.74 -6.41 -18.41
CA PRO A 606 10.82 -6.06 -17.32
C PRO A 606 10.94 -4.60 -16.88
N LEU A 607 12.16 -4.06 -16.80
CA LEU A 607 12.39 -2.67 -16.40
C LEU A 607 11.77 -1.69 -17.39
N VAL A 608 11.97 -1.90 -18.69
CA VAL A 608 11.37 -1.08 -19.75
C VAL A 608 9.84 -1.15 -19.72
N TYR A 609 9.27 -2.33 -19.44
CA TYR A 609 7.82 -2.48 -19.26
C TYR A 609 7.29 -1.67 -18.07
N LEU A 610 8.00 -1.68 -16.94
CA LEU A 610 7.65 -0.88 -15.75
C LEU A 610 7.79 0.62 -15.99
N ILE A 611 8.84 1.06 -16.71
CA ILE A 611 9.00 2.46 -17.14
C ILE A 611 7.80 2.88 -17.99
N ALA A 612 7.36 2.04 -18.93
CA ALA A 612 6.20 2.33 -19.77
C ALA A 612 4.93 2.55 -18.91
N LEU A 613 4.62 1.62 -17.99
CA LEU A 613 3.52 1.76 -17.06
C LEU A 613 3.64 3.04 -16.20
N TYR A 614 4.84 3.35 -15.71
CA TYR A 614 5.09 4.54 -14.91
C TYR A 614 4.75 5.82 -15.68
N PHE A 615 5.23 5.92 -16.93
CA PHE A 615 4.90 7.04 -17.83
C PHE A 615 3.39 7.16 -18.04
N HIS A 616 2.68 6.05 -18.26
CA HIS A 616 1.22 6.08 -18.42
C HIS A 616 0.50 6.63 -17.20
N MET A 617 0.80 6.10 -16.01
CA MET A 617 0.15 6.53 -14.76
C MET A 617 0.43 7.99 -14.43
N MET A 618 1.66 8.44 -14.70
CA MET A 618 2.07 9.82 -14.50
C MET A 618 1.34 10.79 -15.42
N VAL A 619 1.16 10.44 -16.69
CA VAL A 619 0.40 11.28 -17.63
C VAL A 619 -1.02 11.46 -17.11
N GLN A 620 -1.69 10.40 -16.68
CA GLN A 620 -3.04 10.48 -16.12
C GLN A 620 -3.10 11.38 -14.86
N LEU A 621 -2.15 11.21 -13.94
CA LEU A 621 -2.05 12.05 -12.73
C LEU A 621 -1.92 13.55 -13.08
N THR A 622 -1.22 13.87 -14.17
CA THR A 622 -1.03 15.26 -14.61
C THR A 622 -2.21 15.86 -15.37
N MET A 623 -3.15 15.04 -15.89
CA MET A 623 -4.39 15.53 -16.51
C MET A 623 -5.39 16.02 -15.45
N ASP A 624 -5.46 15.30 -14.33
CA ASP A 624 -6.50 15.50 -13.31
C ASP A 624 -6.16 16.62 -12.29
N SER A 625 -4.96 17.22 -12.37
CA SER A 625 -4.44 18.06 -11.29
C SER A 625 -4.99 19.51 -11.28
N THR A 626 -6.00 19.74 -10.44
CA THR A 626 -6.25 21.01 -9.72
C THR A 626 -5.48 21.10 -8.39
N GLN A 627 -4.74 20.03 -8.01
CA GLN A 627 -3.87 19.96 -6.82
C GLN A 627 -2.43 19.61 -7.25
N SER A 628 -1.58 20.63 -7.32
CA SER A 628 -0.22 20.59 -7.89
C SER A 628 0.88 20.04 -6.95
N ASP A 629 0.53 19.63 -5.73
CA ASP A 629 1.54 19.50 -4.66
C ASP A 629 1.97 18.06 -4.35
N CYS A 630 1.52 17.06 -5.12
CA CYS A 630 1.91 15.68 -4.84
C CYS A 630 3.28 15.31 -5.44
N ASN A 631 4.26 15.17 -4.53
CA ASN A 631 5.44 14.31 -4.59
C ASN A 631 6.37 14.38 -5.82
N SER A 632 6.69 15.57 -6.32
CA SER A 632 7.77 15.75 -7.32
C SER A 632 9.12 15.14 -6.88
N GLU A 633 9.40 15.13 -5.57
CA GLU A 633 10.59 14.53 -4.97
C GLU A 633 10.62 13.00 -5.13
N GLY A 634 9.53 12.31 -4.77
CA GLY A 634 9.43 10.85 -4.93
C GLY A 634 9.49 10.39 -6.39
N MET A 635 8.97 11.20 -7.31
CA MET A 635 9.08 10.94 -8.74
C MET A 635 10.52 11.10 -9.25
N CYS A 636 11.23 12.11 -8.76
CA CYS A 636 12.64 12.32 -9.08
C CYS A 636 13.50 11.16 -8.58
N ASP A 637 13.24 10.67 -7.37
CA ASP A 637 13.96 9.54 -6.78
C ASP A 637 13.78 8.23 -7.55
N TYR A 638 12.61 8.00 -8.16
CA TYR A 638 12.38 6.86 -9.04
C TYR A 638 13.33 6.87 -10.25
N PHE A 639 13.41 7.99 -10.96
CA PHE A 639 14.29 8.10 -12.13
C PHE A 639 15.78 8.12 -11.74
N LYS A 640 16.14 8.70 -10.58
CA LYS A 640 17.52 8.57 -10.05
C LYS A 640 17.92 7.12 -9.87
N PHE A 641 17.01 6.30 -9.34
CA PHE A 641 17.23 4.87 -9.17
C PHE A 641 17.38 4.16 -10.53
N ILE A 642 16.52 4.47 -11.51
CA ILE A 642 16.62 3.87 -12.85
C ILE A 642 17.95 4.22 -13.53
N PHE A 643 18.38 5.48 -13.47
CA PHE A 643 19.64 5.90 -14.10
C PHE A 643 20.89 5.38 -13.38
N SER A 644 20.75 4.89 -12.14
CA SER A 644 21.82 4.20 -11.42
C SER A 644 21.73 2.67 -11.49
N SER A 645 20.76 2.13 -12.25
CA SER A 645 20.51 0.70 -12.39
C SER A 645 21.26 0.06 -13.58
N SER A 646 20.92 -1.19 -13.93
CA SER A 646 21.52 -1.91 -15.06
C SER A 646 21.13 -1.27 -16.39
N ASP A 647 22.12 -1.09 -17.27
CA ASP A 647 22.03 -0.38 -18.55
C ASP A 647 21.38 1.02 -18.48
N PRO A 648 22.08 2.00 -17.86
CA PRO A 648 21.57 3.36 -17.75
C PRO A 648 21.26 4.04 -19.08
N LEU A 649 22.00 3.69 -20.14
CA LEU A 649 21.83 4.29 -21.46
C LEU A 649 20.54 3.81 -22.13
N GLU A 650 20.27 2.50 -22.10
CA GLU A 650 19.03 1.94 -22.63
C GLU A 650 17.80 2.50 -21.88
N ASN A 651 17.87 2.56 -20.55
CA ASN A 651 16.79 3.11 -19.73
C ASN A 651 16.55 4.60 -20.03
N PHE A 652 17.62 5.38 -20.17
CA PHE A 652 17.54 6.79 -20.52
C PHE A 652 16.96 7.01 -21.93
N CYS A 653 17.44 6.25 -22.91
CA CYS A 653 16.92 6.29 -24.28
C CYS A 653 15.45 5.87 -24.33
N THR A 654 15.03 4.90 -23.52
CA THR A 654 13.64 4.47 -23.36
C THR A 654 12.75 5.60 -22.83
N CYS A 655 13.18 6.30 -21.78
CA CYS A 655 12.47 7.47 -21.26
C CYS A 655 12.29 8.55 -22.33
N ILE A 656 13.32 8.84 -23.12
CA ILE A 656 13.23 9.79 -24.23
C ILE A 656 12.29 9.27 -25.32
N GLY A 657 12.37 7.98 -25.67
CA GLY A 657 11.48 7.36 -26.64
C GLY A 657 10.00 7.52 -26.25
N PHE A 658 9.66 7.34 -24.96
CA PHE A 658 8.30 7.57 -24.47
C PHE A 658 7.89 9.04 -24.47
N LEU A 659 8.79 9.98 -24.14
CA LEU A 659 8.52 11.42 -24.28
C LEU A 659 8.20 11.79 -25.74
N TYR A 660 8.96 11.26 -26.70
CA TYR A 660 8.81 11.59 -28.12
C TYR A 660 7.66 10.84 -28.82
N LYS A 661 7.05 9.83 -28.18
CA LYS A 661 5.93 9.08 -28.74
C LYS A 661 4.69 9.95 -28.98
N HIS A 662 4.39 10.86 -28.06
CA HIS A 662 3.46 11.97 -28.26
C HIS A 662 4.06 13.24 -27.72
N VAL A 663 4.64 14.03 -28.62
CA VAL A 663 5.20 15.34 -28.32
C VAL A 663 4.05 16.29 -27.93
N GLN A 664 3.69 16.31 -26.64
CA GLN A 664 2.61 17.14 -26.09
C GLN A 664 3.06 17.87 -24.81
N PRO A 665 2.50 19.07 -24.51
CA PRO A 665 2.88 19.83 -23.32
C PRO A 665 2.58 19.14 -21.99
N MET A 666 1.65 18.19 -21.96
CA MET A 666 1.31 17.42 -20.76
C MET A 666 2.50 16.61 -20.23
N TYR A 667 3.39 16.16 -21.12
CA TYR A 667 4.62 15.45 -20.77
C TYR A 667 5.76 16.37 -20.28
N LEU A 668 5.58 17.70 -20.24
CA LEU A 668 6.62 18.62 -19.75
C LEU A 668 6.89 18.43 -18.25
N ASN A 669 5.87 18.06 -17.46
CA ASN A 669 6.06 17.74 -16.05
C ASN A 669 6.95 16.50 -15.87
N LEU A 670 6.69 15.46 -16.66
CA LEU A 670 7.54 14.27 -16.74
C LEU A 670 8.97 14.61 -17.19
N TRP A 671 9.10 15.48 -18.20
CA TRP A 671 10.39 15.97 -18.66
C TRP A 671 11.17 16.70 -17.55
N ILE A 672 10.51 17.56 -16.75
CA ILE A 672 11.13 18.24 -15.61
C ILE A 672 11.69 17.21 -14.64
N THR A 673 10.90 16.21 -14.26
CA THR A 673 11.34 15.16 -13.32
C THR A 673 12.51 14.35 -13.87
N VAL A 674 12.46 13.92 -15.13
CA VAL A 674 13.53 13.17 -15.80
C VAL A 674 14.81 14.01 -15.88
N ALA A 675 14.71 15.30 -16.23
CA ALA A 675 15.83 16.21 -16.34
C ALA A 675 16.46 16.50 -14.96
N GLN A 676 15.65 16.69 -13.91
CA GLN A 676 16.13 16.88 -12.54
C GLN A 676 16.84 15.63 -11.99
N ALA A 677 16.27 14.45 -12.25
CA ALA A 677 16.87 13.19 -11.84
C ALA A 677 18.22 12.96 -12.53
N LEU A 678 18.31 13.18 -13.84
CA LEU A 678 19.56 13.09 -14.58
C LEU A 678 20.59 14.09 -14.06
N ASN A 679 20.19 15.34 -13.82
CA ASN A 679 21.08 16.37 -13.30
C ASN A 679 21.65 15.98 -11.93
N TYR A 680 20.81 15.44 -11.04
CA TYR A 680 21.26 14.94 -9.74
C TYR A 680 22.28 13.81 -9.87
N CYS A 681 22.00 12.82 -10.73
CA CYS A 681 22.93 11.71 -10.97
C CYS A 681 24.25 12.18 -11.59
N LEU A 682 24.23 13.19 -12.46
CA LEU A 682 25.45 13.77 -13.04
C LEU A 682 26.26 14.58 -12.02
N CYS A 683 25.62 15.17 -11.00
CA CYS A 683 26.30 15.88 -9.91
C CYS A 683 26.85 14.94 -8.83
N ASP A 684 26.35 13.72 -8.72
CA ASP A 684 26.78 12.75 -7.70
C ASP A 684 28.18 12.19 -8.03
N PRO A 685 29.20 12.38 -7.17
CA PRO A 685 30.54 11.86 -7.40
C PRO A 685 30.63 10.33 -7.47
N ASN A 686 29.61 9.61 -6.99
CA ASN A 686 29.55 8.14 -7.06
C ASN A 686 29.07 7.63 -8.43
N CYS A 687 28.55 8.50 -9.30
CA CYS A 687 27.96 8.13 -10.59
C CYS A 687 28.90 8.38 -11.79
N LYS A 688 30.22 8.17 -11.63
CA LYS A 688 31.20 8.36 -12.72
C LYS A 688 30.92 7.50 -13.94
N PHE A 689 30.47 6.26 -13.74
CA PHE A 689 30.08 5.35 -14.81
C PHE A 689 28.96 5.93 -15.69
N LEU A 690 27.97 6.60 -15.09
CA LEU A 690 26.90 7.27 -15.84
C LEU A 690 27.47 8.41 -16.69
N GLN A 691 28.40 9.20 -16.16
CA GLN A 691 29.04 10.29 -16.92
C GLN A 691 29.82 9.74 -18.13
N GLU A 692 30.54 8.62 -17.95
CA GLU A 692 31.28 7.95 -19.03
C GLU A 692 30.34 7.39 -20.11
N VAL A 693 29.33 6.61 -19.73
CA VAL A 693 28.35 6.01 -20.65
C VAL A 693 27.55 7.08 -21.40
N MET A 694 27.20 8.17 -20.73
CA MET A 694 26.44 9.26 -21.35
C MET A 694 27.30 10.12 -22.28
N SER A 695 28.63 10.06 -22.16
CA SER A 695 29.59 10.74 -23.04
C SER A 695 29.74 10.07 -24.41
N ASP A 696 29.21 8.84 -24.58
CA ASP A 696 29.16 8.16 -25.87
C ASP A 696 28.33 8.93 -26.90
N SER A 697 28.61 8.72 -28.19
CA SER A 697 27.90 9.40 -29.29
C SER A 697 26.36 9.25 -29.22
N THR A 698 25.87 8.08 -28.84
CA THR A 698 24.45 7.80 -28.61
C THR A 698 23.92 8.54 -27.38
N GLY A 699 24.63 8.47 -26.24
CA GLY A 699 24.24 9.15 -25.00
C GLY A 699 24.16 10.67 -25.18
N ARG A 700 25.14 11.26 -25.86
CA ARG A 700 25.17 12.68 -26.22
C ARG A 700 23.99 13.09 -27.10
N SER A 701 23.70 12.31 -28.15
CA SER A 701 22.54 12.54 -29.01
C SER A 701 21.25 12.51 -28.20
N SER A 702 21.10 11.52 -27.32
CA SER A 702 19.94 11.38 -26.42
C SER A 702 19.80 12.56 -25.46
N ILE A 703 20.90 13.05 -24.87
CA ILE A 703 20.90 14.27 -24.04
C ILE A 703 20.46 15.49 -24.85
N CYS A 704 20.96 15.66 -26.07
CA CYS A 704 20.53 16.75 -26.95
C CYS A 704 19.02 16.67 -27.27
N HIS A 705 18.50 15.47 -27.54
CA HIS A 705 17.07 15.26 -27.71
C HIS A 705 16.27 15.60 -26.44
N LEU A 706 16.76 15.21 -25.26
CA LEU A 706 16.12 15.61 -24.00
C LEU A 706 16.09 17.15 -23.85
N LEU A 707 17.20 17.85 -24.08
CA LEU A 707 17.29 19.31 -23.92
C LEU A 707 16.40 20.08 -24.91
N ILE A 708 16.08 19.48 -26.05
CA ILE A 708 15.26 20.10 -27.12
C ILE A 708 13.78 19.78 -26.96
N TYR A 709 13.44 18.72 -26.22
CA TYR A 709 12.06 18.29 -25.99
C TYR A 709 11.08 19.42 -25.62
N PRO A 710 11.41 20.38 -24.72
CA PRO A 710 10.48 21.47 -24.40
C PRO A 710 10.05 22.29 -25.62
N ILE A 711 10.99 22.60 -26.52
CA ILE A 711 10.69 23.33 -27.76
C ILE A 711 9.82 22.50 -28.68
N MET A 712 10.06 21.19 -28.77
CA MET A 712 9.26 20.27 -29.58
C MET A 712 7.84 20.14 -29.04
N ALA A 713 7.66 19.98 -27.73
CA ALA A 713 6.35 19.84 -27.07
C ALA A 713 5.43 21.04 -27.34
N TYR A 714 5.96 22.26 -27.30
CA TYR A 714 5.20 23.47 -27.65
C TYR A 714 5.01 23.63 -29.18
N SER A 715 5.94 23.11 -29.97
CA SER A 715 5.88 23.14 -31.43
C SER A 715 4.77 22.27 -32.00
N GLU A 716 4.57 21.05 -31.50
CA GLU A 716 3.59 20.11 -32.08
C GLU A 716 2.13 20.54 -31.86
N VAL A 717 1.83 21.19 -30.73
CA VAL A 717 0.48 21.76 -30.49
C VAL A 717 0.12 22.84 -31.50
N SER A 718 1.12 23.62 -31.92
CA SER A 718 0.89 24.61 -32.97
C SER A 718 0.50 23.91 -34.28
N ARG A 719 1.07 22.73 -34.59
CA ARG A 719 0.77 21.96 -35.81
C ARG A 719 -0.64 21.35 -35.78
N LEU A 720 -1.07 20.77 -34.66
CA LEU A 720 -2.43 20.27 -34.48
C LEU A 720 -3.50 21.37 -34.52
N ALA A 721 -3.16 22.58 -34.09
CA ALA A 721 -4.05 23.74 -34.19
C ALA A 721 -4.26 24.23 -35.64
N PHE A 722 -3.30 23.98 -36.54
CA PHE A 722 -3.41 24.30 -37.97
C PHE A 722 -4.12 23.21 -38.80
N SER A 723 -4.27 21.98 -38.28
CA SER A 723 -4.89 20.87 -39.03
C SER A 723 -6.38 20.66 -38.75
N ASN A 724 -6.91 21.17 -37.62
CA ASN A 724 -8.30 20.98 -37.22
C ASN A 724 -9.11 22.28 -37.36
N ASP A 725 -9.68 22.51 -38.54
CA ASP A 725 -10.53 23.68 -38.85
C ASP A 725 -11.95 23.63 -38.22
N SER A 726 -12.22 22.72 -37.27
CA SER A 726 -13.60 22.51 -36.78
C SER A 726 -13.79 22.30 -35.28
N ALA A 727 -12.82 22.61 -34.42
CA ALA A 727 -13.06 22.64 -32.98
C ALA A 727 -12.61 23.97 -32.41
N SER A 728 -13.57 24.76 -31.92
CA SER A 728 -13.36 25.98 -31.17
C SER A 728 -12.59 25.66 -29.89
N LEU A 729 -11.26 25.61 -29.97
CA LEU A 729 -10.40 25.65 -28.81
C LEU A 729 -10.55 27.06 -28.25
N GLU A 730 -11.27 27.20 -27.13
CA GLU A 730 -11.44 28.46 -26.44
C GLU A 730 -10.10 29.19 -26.36
N LYS A 731 -10.06 30.42 -26.87
CA LYS A 731 -8.95 31.36 -26.65
C LYS A 731 -8.71 31.42 -25.16
N CYS A 732 -7.71 30.69 -24.70
CA CYS A 732 -7.45 30.54 -23.28
C CYS A 732 -6.44 31.64 -22.89
N PRO A 733 -6.89 32.76 -22.27
CA PRO A 733 -6.01 33.87 -21.95
C PRO A 733 -4.86 33.39 -21.06
N VAL A 734 -3.69 34.05 -21.18
CA VAL A 734 -2.46 33.69 -20.48
C VAL A 734 -2.68 33.64 -18.98
N SER A 735 -2.83 32.43 -18.43
CA SER A 735 -2.96 32.23 -16.98
C SER A 735 -1.60 32.42 -16.30
N PRO A 736 -1.55 32.99 -15.07
CA PRO A 736 -0.31 33.13 -14.30
C PRO A 736 0.42 31.80 -14.05
N GLU A 737 -0.31 30.68 -14.05
CA GLU A 737 0.24 29.33 -13.94
C GLU A 737 1.13 28.93 -15.13
N ARG A 738 0.82 29.37 -16.35
CA ARG A 738 1.67 29.08 -17.53
C ARG A 738 3.04 29.74 -17.43
N LYS A 739 3.09 30.97 -16.88
CA LYS A 739 4.34 31.70 -16.67
C LYS A 739 5.24 31.00 -15.65
N LEU A 740 4.66 30.54 -14.54
CA LEU A 740 5.39 29.79 -13.52
C LEU A 740 5.96 28.48 -14.09
N ARG A 741 5.18 27.76 -14.92
CA ARG A 741 5.66 26.53 -15.57
C ARG A 741 6.84 26.77 -16.50
N LEU A 742 6.81 27.82 -17.33
CA LEU A 742 7.92 28.15 -18.24
C LEU A 742 9.20 28.51 -17.49
N GLU A 743 9.08 29.23 -16.37
CA GLU A 743 10.22 29.54 -15.51
C GLU A 743 10.81 28.26 -14.91
N ILE A 744 9.99 27.33 -14.40
CA ILE A 744 10.46 26.05 -13.87
C ILE A 744 11.16 25.22 -14.96
N ILE A 745 10.61 25.19 -16.19
CA ILE A 745 11.22 24.52 -17.34
C ILE A 745 12.59 25.14 -17.65
N PHE A 746 12.66 26.47 -17.72
CA PHE A 746 13.91 27.18 -18.01
C PHE A 746 14.97 26.97 -16.92
N GLN A 747 14.61 27.08 -15.65
CA GLN A 747 15.54 26.86 -14.54
C GLN A 747 16.06 25.41 -14.51
N THR A 748 15.18 24.43 -14.76
CA THR A 748 15.57 23.02 -14.86
C THR A 748 16.52 22.79 -16.04
N TRP A 749 16.22 23.37 -17.20
CA TRP A 749 17.07 23.32 -18.39
C TRP A 749 18.44 23.95 -18.13
N LYS A 750 18.47 25.16 -17.55
CA LYS A 750 19.70 25.91 -17.25
C LYS A 750 20.60 25.14 -16.29
N SER A 751 20.00 24.54 -15.26
CA SER A 751 20.72 23.72 -14.28
C SER A 751 21.36 22.49 -14.93
N LEU A 752 20.58 21.72 -15.70
CA LEU A 752 21.08 20.53 -16.39
C LEU A 752 22.17 20.87 -17.42
N TYR A 753 21.96 21.89 -18.25
CA TYR A 753 22.95 22.35 -19.22
C TYR A 753 24.24 22.84 -18.54
N GLY A 754 24.11 23.58 -17.43
CA GLY A 754 25.25 24.03 -16.62
C GLY A 754 26.11 22.86 -16.15
N THR A 755 25.51 21.82 -15.56
CA THR A 755 26.22 20.62 -15.11
C THR A 755 26.92 19.87 -16.26
N LEU A 756 26.22 19.69 -17.38
CA LEU A 756 26.78 19.04 -18.58
C LEU A 756 27.96 19.80 -19.16
N SER A 757 27.88 21.13 -19.14
CA SER A 757 28.96 21.99 -19.64
C SER A 757 30.16 22.10 -18.68
N ALA A 758 29.95 21.97 -17.37
CA ALA A 758 31.03 22.02 -16.37
C ALA A 758 31.79 20.69 -16.21
N SER A 759 31.14 19.56 -16.50
CA SER A 759 31.69 18.21 -16.35
C SER A 759 32.64 17.78 -17.48
N GLY A 760 32.97 18.67 -18.42
CA GLY A 760 33.96 18.38 -19.46
C GLY A 760 33.50 17.30 -20.46
N PHE A 761 32.21 17.30 -20.82
CA PHE A 761 31.62 16.55 -21.96
C PHE A 761 32.17 17.05 -23.32
N GLU A 762 33.47 17.34 -23.40
CA GLU A 762 34.17 17.78 -24.59
C GLU A 762 34.59 16.57 -25.43
N CYS A 763 34.33 16.68 -26.72
CA CYS A 763 34.53 15.61 -27.68
C CYS A 763 36.02 15.44 -28.02
N SER A 764 36.43 14.20 -28.29
CA SER A 764 37.68 13.90 -29.03
C SER A 764 37.58 14.22 -30.53
N THR A 765 36.37 14.55 -31.02
CA THR A 765 36.10 14.95 -32.42
C THR A 765 35.79 16.45 -32.55
N THR A 766 35.80 16.94 -33.78
CA THR A 766 35.82 18.36 -34.15
C THR A 766 34.58 19.20 -33.74
N THR A 767 33.52 18.63 -33.16
CA THR A 767 32.28 19.31 -32.74
C THR A 767 32.10 19.32 -31.22
N SER A 768 31.91 20.49 -30.62
CA SER A 768 31.58 20.59 -29.18
C SER A 768 30.10 20.26 -28.94
N PHE A 769 29.76 19.83 -27.71
CA PHE A 769 28.39 19.48 -27.29
C PHE A 769 27.39 20.62 -27.55
N SER A 770 27.75 21.85 -27.17
CA SER A 770 26.99 23.07 -27.43
C SER A 770 26.74 23.27 -28.94
N GLY A 771 27.72 22.88 -29.77
CA GLY A 771 27.60 22.90 -31.23
C GLY A 771 26.54 21.95 -31.76
N GLU A 772 26.54 20.70 -31.33
CA GLU A 772 25.55 19.68 -31.72
C GLU A 772 24.14 20.10 -31.29
N LEU A 773 23.98 20.56 -30.05
CA LEU A 773 22.73 21.11 -29.54
C LEU A 773 22.22 22.28 -30.39
N CYS A 774 23.08 23.25 -30.72
CA CYS A 774 22.70 24.38 -31.56
C CYS A 774 22.30 24.00 -32.98
N THR A 775 22.87 22.95 -33.57
CA THR A 775 22.42 22.46 -34.89
C THR A 775 20.99 21.91 -34.83
N LEU A 776 20.68 21.13 -33.81
CA LEU A 776 19.36 20.56 -33.63
C LEU A 776 18.31 21.63 -33.27
N LEU A 777 18.67 22.61 -32.42
CA LEU A 777 17.83 23.77 -32.13
C LEU A 777 17.56 24.62 -33.39
N SER A 778 18.57 24.82 -34.24
CA SER A 778 18.40 25.53 -35.52
C SER A 778 17.43 24.77 -36.44
N ARG A 779 17.55 23.44 -36.52
CA ARG A 779 16.61 22.61 -37.28
C ARG A 779 15.17 22.75 -36.77
N CYS A 780 14.96 22.79 -35.45
CA CYS A 780 13.62 22.98 -34.88
C CYS A 780 13.01 24.32 -35.26
N LEU A 781 13.81 25.39 -35.33
CA LEU A 781 13.36 26.70 -35.81
C LEU A 781 13.09 26.70 -37.33
N ASP A 782 13.91 26.02 -38.13
CA ASP A 782 13.74 25.93 -39.58
C ASP A 782 12.46 25.14 -39.97
N GLU A 783 12.16 24.04 -39.26
CA GLU A 783 10.89 23.29 -39.43
C GLU A 783 9.67 24.17 -39.15
N LYS A 784 9.79 25.15 -38.24
CA LYS A 784 8.75 26.12 -37.95
C LYS A 784 8.64 27.23 -38.99
N ALA A 785 9.77 27.66 -39.56
CA ALA A 785 9.80 28.67 -40.61
C ALA A 785 9.13 28.16 -41.90
N GLY A 786 9.37 26.90 -42.27
CA GLY A 786 8.72 26.27 -43.43
C GLY A 786 7.20 26.20 -43.32
N LEU A 787 6.68 25.94 -42.10
CA LEU A 787 5.23 25.97 -41.82
C LEU A 787 4.61 27.37 -41.97
N LEU A 788 5.39 28.44 -41.79
CA LEU A 788 4.94 29.83 -41.98
C LEU A 788 4.96 30.26 -43.46
N GLU A 789 5.85 29.69 -44.27
CA GLU A 789 6.00 30.04 -45.70
C GLU A 789 4.98 29.32 -46.60
N ASP A 790 4.50 28.14 -46.21
CA ASP A 790 3.49 27.37 -46.97
C ASP A 790 2.04 27.87 -46.79
N GLY A 791 1.79 28.76 -45.82
CA GLY A 791 0.48 29.38 -45.60
C GLY A 791 0.28 30.63 -46.46
N THR A 792 -0.29 30.49 -47.65
CA THR A 792 -0.64 31.64 -48.51
C THR A 792 -1.64 32.58 -47.81
N ASP A 793 -1.26 33.86 -47.73
CA ASP A 793 -2.10 35.05 -47.58
C ASP A 793 -3.32 34.91 -46.66
N SER A 794 -3.08 34.80 -45.36
CA SER A 794 -4.01 35.33 -44.36
C SER A 794 -3.23 35.90 -43.18
N SER A 795 -3.66 37.05 -42.67
CA SER A 795 -3.06 37.74 -41.52
C SER A 795 -3.13 36.86 -40.27
N LEU A 796 -2.15 35.98 -40.11
CA LEU A 796 -2.04 35.07 -38.98
C LEU A 796 -1.50 35.85 -37.79
N THR A 797 -2.40 36.21 -36.87
CA THR A 797 -2.02 36.60 -35.51
C THR A 797 -1.14 35.50 -34.92
N CYS A 798 0.07 35.85 -34.50
CA CYS A 798 1.00 34.93 -33.84
C CYS A 798 0.26 34.17 -32.72
N ASN A 799 0.11 32.86 -32.86
CA ASN A 799 -0.51 32.03 -31.83
C ASN A 799 0.37 32.11 -30.56
N ASP A 800 -0.23 32.24 -29.37
CA ASP A 800 0.44 32.29 -28.06
C ASP A 800 1.57 31.24 -27.90
N MET A 801 1.45 30.08 -28.56
CA MET A 801 2.40 28.98 -28.54
C MET A 801 3.70 29.24 -29.32
N GLY A 802 3.66 30.01 -30.42
CA GLY A 802 4.85 30.43 -31.17
C GLY A 802 5.74 31.35 -30.34
N LEU A 803 5.12 32.26 -29.57
CA LEU A 803 5.80 33.10 -28.59
C LEU A 803 6.48 32.28 -27.49
N MET A 804 5.91 31.15 -27.05
CA MET A 804 6.55 30.30 -26.03
C MET A 804 7.82 29.62 -26.55
N VAL A 805 7.80 29.11 -27.79
CA VAL A 805 8.98 28.53 -28.44
C VAL A 805 10.09 29.57 -28.61
N LEU A 806 9.74 30.78 -29.03
CA LEU A 806 10.66 31.92 -29.12
C LEU A 806 11.24 32.34 -27.76
N HIS A 807 10.41 32.32 -26.73
CA HIS A 807 10.84 32.64 -25.37
C HIS A 807 11.88 31.64 -24.84
N LEU A 808 11.60 30.33 -24.98
CA LEU A 808 12.49 29.27 -24.53
C LEU A 808 13.78 29.23 -25.34
N SER A 809 13.70 29.30 -26.67
CA SER A 809 14.87 29.29 -27.56
C SER A 809 15.78 30.50 -27.33
N GLY A 810 15.24 31.69 -27.06
CA GLY A 810 16.01 32.87 -26.70
C GLY A 810 16.72 32.73 -25.35
N ASN A 811 16.02 32.22 -24.33
CA ASN A 811 16.62 31.91 -23.03
C ASN A 811 17.74 30.87 -23.12
N PHE A 812 17.51 29.78 -23.88
CA PHE A 812 18.51 28.73 -24.12
C PHE A 812 19.73 29.29 -24.84
N LEU A 813 19.53 30.14 -25.86
CA LEU A 813 20.61 30.83 -26.57
C LEU A 813 21.46 31.68 -25.63
N ILE A 814 20.84 32.49 -24.76
CA ILE A 814 21.56 33.32 -23.79
C ILE A 814 22.42 32.45 -22.87
N CYS A 815 21.88 31.35 -22.34
CA CYS A 815 22.63 30.44 -21.48
C CYS A 815 23.79 29.75 -22.20
N ILE A 816 23.61 29.35 -23.47
CA ILE A 816 24.69 28.76 -24.27
C ILE A 816 25.80 29.79 -24.49
N LEU A 817 25.45 31.03 -24.86
CA LEU A 817 26.42 32.11 -25.08
C LEU A 817 27.22 32.45 -23.81
N ASP A 818 26.54 32.58 -22.67
CA ASP A 818 27.17 32.89 -21.38
C ASP A 818 28.17 31.80 -20.94
N GLN A 819 27.81 30.53 -21.15
CA GLN A 819 28.69 29.40 -20.83
C GLN A 819 29.94 29.35 -21.74
N ILE A 820 29.79 29.62 -23.04
CA ILE A 820 30.94 29.69 -23.97
C ILE A 820 31.87 30.84 -23.58
N CYS A 821 31.31 31.98 -23.15
CA CYS A 821 32.09 33.13 -22.67
C CYS A 821 32.91 32.82 -21.41
N THR A 822 32.36 32.01 -20.49
CA THR A 822 32.96 31.75 -19.17
C THR A 822 33.91 30.55 -19.16
N SER A 823 33.65 29.51 -19.95
CA SER A 823 34.38 28.23 -19.91
C SER A 823 35.39 28.05 -21.06
N GLU A 824 34.96 28.25 -22.31
CA GLU A 824 35.76 27.94 -23.51
C GLU A 824 36.73 29.08 -23.88
N LEU A 825 36.30 30.35 -23.82
CA LEU A 825 37.16 31.48 -24.21
C LEU A 825 38.16 31.92 -23.14
N VAL A 826 37.88 31.66 -21.85
CA VAL A 826 38.77 32.06 -20.73
C VAL A 826 39.93 31.08 -20.57
N SER A 827 39.70 29.78 -20.80
CA SER A 827 40.72 28.73 -20.71
C SER A 827 41.78 28.82 -21.82
N GLU A 828 41.45 29.42 -22.97
CA GLU A 828 42.40 29.68 -24.07
C GLU A 828 43.48 30.72 -23.74
N THR A 829 43.35 31.49 -22.65
CA THR A 829 44.40 32.42 -22.20
C THR A 829 45.69 31.69 -21.75
N TYR A 830 45.63 30.37 -21.52
CA TYR A 830 46.76 29.54 -21.05
C TYR A 830 47.28 28.49 -22.05
N ARG A 831 46.70 28.33 -23.26
CA ARG A 831 47.24 27.35 -24.23
C ARG A 831 48.44 27.91 -25.00
N SER A 832 49.57 27.23 -24.83
CA SER A 832 50.81 27.44 -25.56
C SER A 832 50.62 27.41 -27.08
N LYS A 833 51.30 28.34 -27.76
CA LYS A 833 51.88 28.42 -29.13
C LYS A 833 51.79 27.28 -30.17
N THR A 834 51.12 26.14 -29.97
CA THR A 834 51.23 24.95 -30.84
C THR A 834 50.01 24.62 -31.70
N CYS A 835 48.92 25.38 -31.68
CA CYS A 835 47.83 25.18 -32.66
C CYS A 835 47.82 26.32 -33.69
N LEU A 836 48.65 26.19 -34.73
CA LEU A 836 48.80 27.14 -35.82
C LEU A 836 47.85 26.86 -36.99
N ASP A 837 46.71 26.20 -36.74
CA ASP A 837 45.73 25.86 -37.79
C ASP A 837 44.31 26.34 -37.45
N GLY A 838 44.07 27.62 -37.70
CA GLY A 838 43.00 28.11 -38.58
C GLY A 838 41.51 27.71 -38.41
N LYS A 839 41.10 26.94 -37.40
CA LYS A 839 39.72 26.47 -37.26
C LYS A 839 39.14 26.88 -35.92
N MET A 840 38.25 27.88 -35.95
CA MET A 840 37.23 28.11 -34.93
C MET A 840 36.62 26.77 -34.53
N HIS A 841 36.50 26.48 -33.24
CA HIS A 841 35.79 25.29 -32.76
C HIS A 841 34.42 25.24 -33.47
N CYS A 842 34.13 24.12 -34.16
CA CYS A 842 32.88 23.95 -34.92
C CYS A 842 31.62 24.26 -34.08
N GLY A 843 31.75 24.11 -32.76
CA GLY A 843 30.82 24.55 -31.73
C GLY A 843 30.36 26.00 -31.85
N ILE A 844 31.30 26.94 -31.73
CA ILE A 844 31.00 28.38 -31.73
C ILE A 844 30.33 28.79 -33.05
N ARG A 845 30.78 28.21 -34.17
CA ARG A 845 30.16 28.44 -35.49
C ARG A 845 28.69 28.02 -35.51
N ASN A 846 28.35 26.86 -34.96
CA ASN A 846 26.97 26.37 -34.91
C ASN A 846 26.10 27.21 -33.96
N CYS A 847 26.65 27.66 -32.82
CA CYS A 847 25.97 28.60 -31.91
C CYS A 847 25.66 29.94 -32.58
N LEU A 848 26.61 30.50 -33.34
CA LEU A 848 26.40 31.74 -34.09
C LEU A 848 25.38 31.57 -35.21
N LYS A 849 25.36 30.43 -35.88
CA LYS A 849 24.31 30.09 -36.86
C LYS A 849 22.94 30.05 -36.19
N PHE A 850 22.83 29.42 -35.02
CA PHE A 850 21.59 29.39 -34.24
C PHE A 850 21.15 30.80 -33.82
N ALA A 851 22.08 31.64 -33.34
CA ALA A 851 21.79 33.04 -33.01
C ALA A 851 21.28 33.82 -34.23
N ALA A 852 21.94 33.68 -35.38
CA ALA A 852 21.51 34.32 -36.63
C ALA A 852 20.11 33.85 -37.08
N ARG A 853 19.82 32.55 -36.96
CA ARG A 853 18.50 31.98 -37.25
C ARG A 853 17.42 32.50 -36.31
N TYR A 854 17.69 32.52 -35.01
CA TYR A 854 16.80 33.10 -34.01
C TYR A 854 16.49 34.58 -34.29
N MET A 855 17.51 35.38 -34.61
CA MET A 855 17.34 36.80 -34.95
C MET A 855 16.47 37.02 -36.19
N ASN A 856 16.57 36.14 -37.20
CA ASN A 856 15.72 36.19 -38.38
C ASN A 856 14.27 35.76 -38.08
N PHE A 857 14.07 34.74 -37.24
CA PHE A 857 12.74 34.23 -36.92
C PHE A 857 11.94 35.20 -36.03
N LEU A 858 12.59 35.77 -35.01
CA LEU A 858 11.99 36.78 -34.12
C LEU A 858 11.49 38.02 -34.88
N ARG A 859 12.08 38.31 -36.05
CA ARG A 859 11.65 39.39 -36.94
C ARG A 859 10.32 39.08 -37.64
N ILE A 860 10.09 37.82 -38.04
CA ILE A 860 8.89 37.41 -38.79
C ILE A 860 7.65 37.48 -37.89
N ASP A 861 7.78 37.10 -36.62
CA ASP A 861 6.69 37.06 -35.63
C ASP A 861 6.42 38.40 -34.91
N MET A 862 7.19 39.46 -35.18
CA MET A 862 7.10 40.73 -34.45
C MET A 862 5.92 41.60 -34.94
N ILE A 863 4.70 41.21 -34.59
CA ILE A 863 3.50 42.07 -34.57
C ILE A 863 2.66 41.64 -33.34
N ILE A 864 2.59 42.48 -32.29
CA ILE A 864 1.73 42.42 -31.07
C ILE A 864 2.48 42.20 -29.73
N ASP A 865 2.02 42.93 -28.70
CA ASP A 865 2.55 43.10 -27.33
C ASP A 865 3.17 41.83 -26.70
N PRO A 866 4.48 41.82 -26.39
CA PRO A 866 5.13 40.69 -25.75
C PRO A 866 4.81 40.60 -24.24
N MET A 867 4.66 39.37 -23.74
CA MET A 867 4.48 39.06 -22.33
C MET A 867 5.53 39.75 -21.42
N PRO A 868 5.17 40.25 -20.21
CA PRO A 868 6.12 40.83 -19.27
C PRO A 868 7.21 39.83 -18.85
N GLY A 869 8.46 40.09 -19.24
CA GLY A 869 9.61 39.21 -19.00
C GLY A 869 10.00 38.33 -20.20
N PHE A 870 9.33 38.47 -21.35
CA PHE A 870 9.71 37.81 -22.60
C PHE A 870 11.19 38.07 -22.92
N VAL A 871 11.94 37.02 -23.28
CA VAL A 871 13.27 37.18 -23.89
C VAL A 871 13.08 37.75 -25.27
N GLY A 872 13.05 39.08 -25.31
CA GLY A 872 13.06 39.82 -26.55
C GLY A 872 14.46 40.02 -27.10
N THR A 873 14.47 40.66 -28.25
CA THR A 873 15.62 41.25 -28.95
C THR A 873 16.64 41.91 -28.01
N SER A 874 16.20 42.63 -26.97
CA SER A 874 17.07 43.34 -26.03
C SER A 874 18.01 42.43 -25.21
N ARG A 875 17.50 41.36 -24.60
CA ARG A 875 18.29 40.43 -23.77
C ARG A 875 19.27 39.61 -24.59
N VAL A 876 18.85 39.15 -25.77
CA VAL A 876 19.72 38.42 -26.70
C VAL A 876 20.82 39.32 -27.27
N SER A 877 20.48 40.57 -27.63
CA SER A 877 21.47 41.55 -28.08
C SER A 877 22.52 41.85 -27.02
N SER A 878 22.11 41.94 -25.75
CA SER A 878 23.01 42.12 -24.61
C SER A 878 23.96 40.93 -24.44
N ALA A 879 23.44 39.71 -24.48
CA ALA A 879 24.25 38.49 -24.40
C ALA A 879 25.23 38.36 -25.58
N LEU A 880 24.78 38.69 -26.80
CA LEU A 880 25.64 38.75 -27.97
C LEU A 880 26.72 39.84 -27.84
N ALA A 881 26.41 40.99 -27.23
CA ALA A 881 27.38 42.06 -27.00
C ALA A 881 28.48 41.59 -26.04
N CYS A 882 28.11 40.94 -24.92
CA CYS A 882 29.06 40.31 -24.02
C CYS A 882 29.92 39.27 -24.73
N PHE A 883 29.31 38.39 -25.53
CA PHE A 883 30.00 37.36 -26.31
C PHE A 883 31.02 37.96 -27.28
N VAL A 884 30.64 38.98 -28.04
CA VAL A 884 31.54 39.69 -28.96
C VAL A 884 32.67 40.38 -28.21
N GLY A 885 32.40 40.93 -27.02
CA GLY A 885 33.42 41.53 -26.17
C GLY A 885 34.49 40.55 -25.68
N CYS A 886 34.16 39.26 -25.62
CA CYS A 886 35.09 38.19 -25.26
C CYS A 886 35.97 37.72 -26.44
N LEU A 887 35.53 37.88 -27.69
CA LEU A 887 36.29 37.46 -28.88
C LEU A 887 37.59 38.26 -29.04
N ARG A 888 38.73 37.58 -29.17
CA ARG A 888 40.05 38.22 -29.37
C ARG A 888 40.73 37.87 -30.68
N TRP A 889 40.46 36.69 -31.24
CA TRP A 889 41.14 36.23 -32.45
C TRP A 889 40.52 36.79 -33.72
N LYS A 890 41.38 37.26 -34.64
CA LYS A 890 40.95 37.82 -35.93
C LYS A 890 39.99 36.92 -36.70
N GLN A 891 40.25 35.61 -36.76
CA GLN A 891 39.43 34.68 -37.56
C GLN A 891 38.02 34.53 -36.99
N ASP A 892 37.88 34.42 -35.68
CA ASP A 892 36.57 34.28 -35.02
C ASP A 892 35.72 35.55 -35.14
N ILE A 893 36.37 36.72 -35.04
CA ILE A 893 35.72 38.02 -35.23
C ILE A 893 35.20 38.17 -36.67
N LEU A 894 35.99 37.77 -37.67
CA LEU A 894 35.57 37.83 -39.08
C LEU A 894 34.45 36.84 -39.39
N ARG A 895 34.49 35.62 -38.84
CA ARG A 895 33.41 34.63 -38.99
C ARG A 895 32.13 35.03 -38.25
N PHE A 896 32.25 35.64 -37.07
CA PHE A 896 31.12 36.25 -36.36
C PHE A 896 30.42 37.27 -37.25
N LEU A 897 31.18 38.20 -37.83
CA LEU A 897 30.64 39.21 -38.73
C LEU A 897 30.04 38.58 -39.99
N GLU A 898 30.64 37.55 -40.56
CA GLU A 898 30.08 36.83 -41.71
C GLU A 898 28.69 36.25 -41.41
N ILE A 899 28.50 35.58 -40.26
CA ILE A 899 27.25 34.90 -39.91
C ILE A 899 26.17 35.89 -39.43
N VAL A 900 26.55 36.90 -38.64
CA VAL A 900 25.61 37.82 -37.97
C VAL A 900 25.34 39.09 -38.77
N SER A 901 26.17 39.43 -39.77
CA SER A 901 26.01 40.68 -40.55
C SER A 901 24.64 40.82 -41.21
N CYS A 902 24.15 39.78 -41.87
CA CYS A 902 22.87 39.82 -42.57
C CYS A 902 21.68 40.10 -41.63
N PRO A 903 21.44 39.33 -40.55
CA PRO A 903 20.36 39.63 -39.59
C PRO A 903 20.56 41.01 -38.93
N LEU A 904 21.81 41.39 -38.62
CA LEU A 904 22.10 42.66 -37.95
C LEU A 904 21.79 43.88 -38.84
N VAL A 905 22.10 43.84 -40.14
CA VAL A 905 21.73 44.91 -41.10
C VAL A 905 20.21 45.12 -41.14
N GLN A 906 19.46 44.02 -41.09
CA GLN A 906 18.01 44.05 -41.15
C GLN A 906 17.41 44.65 -39.87
N TRP A 907 17.94 44.30 -38.70
CA TRP A 907 17.52 44.90 -37.43
C TRP A 907 17.88 46.39 -37.35
N LEU A 908 19.11 46.76 -37.72
CA LEU A 908 19.53 48.17 -37.81
C LEU A 908 18.64 48.97 -38.77
N SER A 909 18.09 48.34 -39.80
CA SER A 909 17.16 49.00 -40.73
C SER A 909 15.78 49.27 -40.16
N ASN A 910 15.35 48.52 -39.14
CA ASN A 910 14.01 48.55 -38.58
C ASN A 910 13.94 49.13 -37.15
N MET A 911 15.01 49.77 -36.66
CA MET A 911 15.11 50.39 -35.31
C MET A 911 13.93 51.33 -34.97
N GLY A 912 13.28 51.94 -35.98
CA GLY A 912 12.13 52.83 -35.78
C GLY A 912 10.81 52.13 -35.37
N MET A 913 10.75 50.79 -35.48
CA MET A 913 9.56 49.97 -35.15
C MET A 913 9.73 49.15 -33.85
N GLN A 914 10.84 49.35 -33.11
CA GLN A 914 11.21 48.55 -31.92
C GLN A 914 11.13 49.36 -30.62
N ASP A 915 11.01 48.67 -29.48
CA ASP A 915 11.03 49.26 -28.12
C ASP A 915 12.37 49.99 -27.82
N GLU A 916 12.33 51.08 -27.07
CA GLU A 916 13.46 51.96 -26.75
C GLU A 916 14.62 51.18 -26.10
N ARG A 917 14.30 50.25 -25.19
CA ARG A 917 15.28 49.36 -24.54
C ARG A 917 16.00 48.43 -25.52
N THR A 918 15.32 47.99 -26.58
CA THR A 918 15.92 47.14 -27.61
C THR A 918 16.91 47.94 -28.44
N ASN A 919 16.53 49.16 -28.81
CA ASN A 919 17.37 50.07 -29.57
C ASN A 919 18.67 50.38 -28.80
N ASP A 920 18.61 50.57 -27.48
CA ASP A 920 19.81 50.78 -26.64
C ASP A 920 20.75 49.55 -26.62
N GLN A 921 20.20 48.34 -26.53
CA GLN A 921 21.03 47.12 -26.52
C GLN A 921 21.64 46.81 -27.90
N ILE A 922 20.95 47.13 -29.00
CA ILE A 922 21.50 47.03 -30.35
C ILE A 922 22.64 48.05 -30.54
N GLN A 923 22.50 49.26 -29.99
CA GLN A 923 23.58 50.26 -29.98
C GLN A 923 24.81 49.76 -29.22
N LEU A 924 24.62 49.13 -28.06
CA LEU A 924 25.69 48.52 -27.27
C LEU A 924 26.38 47.38 -28.04
N LEU A 925 25.60 46.47 -28.62
CA LEU A 925 26.12 45.38 -29.47
C LEU A 925 26.97 45.94 -30.62
N TRP A 926 26.48 46.95 -31.35
CA TRP A 926 27.23 47.55 -32.45
C TRP A 926 28.51 48.23 -31.98
N THR A 927 28.46 48.97 -30.88
CA THR A 927 29.65 49.60 -30.29
C THR A 927 30.69 48.57 -29.89
N GLU A 928 30.26 47.44 -29.32
CA GLU A 928 31.15 46.37 -28.89
C GLU A 928 31.75 45.61 -30.08
N ILE A 929 30.99 45.42 -31.17
CA ILE A 929 31.51 44.91 -32.45
C ILE A 929 32.63 45.80 -32.98
N LEU A 930 32.44 47.12 -33.00
CA LEU A 930 33.47 48.07 -33.43
C LEU A 930 34.71 48.04 -32.52
N ASN A 931 34.52 47.93 -31.20
CA ASN A 931 35.62 47.81 -30.25
C ASN A 931 36.34 46.46 -30.39
N CYS A 932 35.63 45.37 -30.68
CA CYS A 932 36.18 44.04 -30.88
C CYS A 932 37.08 43.99 -32.12
N LEU A 933 36.63 44.56 -33.24
CA LEU A 933 37.45 44.72 -34.46
C LEU A 933 38.78 45.43 -34.18
N ARG A 934 38.79 46.45 -33.31
CA ARG A 934 40.03 47.16 -32.90
C ARG A 934 40.94 46.34 -31.98
N ARG A 935 40.37 45.50 -31.12
CA ARG A 935 41.09 44.69 -30.11
C ARG A 935 41.63 43.36 -30.66
N SER A 936 41.32 43.03 -31.92
CA SER A 936 41.70 41.78 -32.58
C SER A 936 43.21 41.46 -32.52
N GLN A 937 43.54 40.19 -32.31
CA GLN A 937 44.89 39.64 -32.34
C GLN A 937 44.96 38.46 -33.34
N PRO A 938 45.95 38.44 -34.27
CA PRO A 938 46.77 39.58 -34.70
C PRO A 938 45.88 40.71 -35.27
N PRO A 939 46.35 41.96 -35.26
CA PRO A 939 45.56 43.12 -35.71
C PRO A 939 45.03 42.91 -37.13
N ILE A 940 43.74 43.24 -37.32
CA ILE A 940 43.10 43.20 -38.63
C ILE A 940 43.70 44.27 -39.53
N ASN A 941 43.98 43.90 -40.79
CA ASN A 941 44.37 44.84 -41.84
C ASN A 941 43.08 45.40 -42.46
N PHE A 942 42.87 46.72 -42.39
CA PHE A 942 41.60 47.38 -42.76
C PHE A 942 41.59 47.78 -44.25
N GLY A 943 41.86 46.80 -45.12
CA GLY A 943 41.92 47.00 -46.58
C GLY A 943 40.60 46.79 -47.33
N SER A 944 40.64 46.94 -48.66
CA SER A 944 39.47 46.87 -49.55
C SER A 944 38.69 45.54 -49.50
N ALA A 945 39.35 44.42 -49.18
CA ALA A 945 38.71 43.10 -49.08
C ALA A 945 37.75 42.98 -47.88
N LEU A 946 38.13 43.52 -46.72
CA LEU A 946 37.28 43.54 -45.52
C LEU A 946 36.08 44.50 -45.73
N LEU A 947 36.34 45.62 -46.42
CA LEU A 947 35.33 46.61 -46.76
C LEU A 947 34.26 46.04 -47.71
N LYS A 948 34.67 45.23 -48.70
CA LYS A 948 33.77 44.51 -49.60
C LYS A 948 32.92 43.47 -48.85
N LEU A 949 33.48 42.76 -47.87
CA LEU A 949 32.76 41.72 -47.12
C LEU A 949 31.65 42.27 -46.21
N HIS A 950 31.81 43.49 -45.68
CA HIS A 950 30.87 44.12 -44.74
C HIS A 950 30.27 45.42 -45.26
N GLU A 951 30.21 45.58 -46.58
CA GLU A 951 29.71 46.77 -47.27
C GLU A 951 28.29 47.16 -46.80
N ALA A 952 27.38 46.20 -46.72
CA ALA A 952 25.99 46.43 -46.32
C ALA A 952 25.85 46.97 -44.89
N LEU A 953 26.69 46.49 -43.95
CA LEU A 953 26.72 46.97 -42.56
C LEU A 953 27.18 48.43 -42.49
N PHE A 954 28.31 48.75 -43.14
CA PHE A 954 28.86 50.11 -43.11
C PHE A 954 27.98 51.10 -43.88
N ASN A 955 27.37 50.68 -44.99
CA ASN A 955 26.45 51.51 -45.76
C ASN A 955 25.26 51.96 -44.89
N LYS A 956 24.73 51.04 -44.07
CA LYS A 956 23.59 51.36 -43.21
C LYS A 956 23.96 52.14 -41.94
N THR A 957 25.15 51.90 -41.38
CA THR A 957 25.57 52.45 -40.07
C THR A 957 26.24 53.82 -40.16
N LEU A 958 26.97 54.13 -41.24
CA LEU A 958 27.71 55.39 -41.38
C LEU A 958 26.79 56.63 -41.43
N ASP A 959 25.62 56.52 -42.06
CA ASP A 959 24.62 57.60 -42.18
C ASP A 959 23.29 57.19 -41.53
N HIS A 960 23.38 56.48 -40.40
CA HIS A 960 22.22 56.01 -39.65
C HIS A 960 21.43 57.17 -39.03
N SER A 961 20.10 57.03 -38.97
CA SER A 961 19.19 58.05 -38.42
C SER A 961 19.42 58.34 -36.93
N TYR A 962 19.89 57.35 -36.17
CA TYR A 962 20.27 57.49 -34.76
C TYR A 962 21.75 57.88 -34.61
N PRO A 963 22.08 59.04 -34.01
CA PRO A 963 23.46 59.53 -33.81
C PRO A 963 24.35 58.56 -33.03
N SER A 964 23.77 57.81 -32.08
CA SER A 964 24.46 56.81 -31.27
C SER A 964 25.03 55.63 -32.06
N ILE A 965 24.61 55.41 -33.31
CA ILE A 965 25.21 54.42 -34.23
C ILE A 965 26.16 55.10 -35.21
N SER A 966 25.75 56.23 -35.81
CA SER A 966 26.54 56.89 -36.85
C SER A 966 27.83 57.52 -36.32
N GLU A 967 27.83 58.14 -35.14
CA GLU A 967 29.02 58.80 -34.58
C GLU A 967 30.12 57.81 -34.16
N PRO A 968 29.86 56.70 -33.44
CA PRO A 968 30.87 55.68 -33.17
C PRO A 968 31.43 55.04 -34.44
N THR A 969 30.58 54.84 -35.46
CA THR A 969 30.99 54.27 -36.75
C THR A 969 31.91 55.22 -37.51
N ILE A 970 31.59 56.52 -37.55
CA ILE A 970 32.44 57.56 -38.15
C ILE A 970 33.78 57.66 -37.42
N LYS A 971 33.75 57.64 -36.07
CA LYS A 971 34.97 57.66 -35.25
C LYS A 971 35.84 56.42 -35.51
N PHE A 972 35.23 55.25 -35.62
CA PHE A 972 35.89 54.00 -35.99
C PHE A 972 36.49 54.03 -37.38
N TRP A 973 35.73 54.50 -38.37
CA TRP A 973 36.21 54.66 -39.73
C TRP A 973 37.47 55.52 -39.77
N ASN A 974 37.41 56.70 -39.15
CA ASN A 974 38.52 57.67 -39.13
C ASN A 974 39.78 57.15 -38.41
N SER A 975 39.62 56.20 -37.48
CA SER A 975 40.73 55.58 -36.75
C SER A 975 41.26 54.29 -37.40
N THR A 976 40.60 53.77 -38.45
CA THR A 976 40.94 52.48 -39.10
C THR A 976 41.05 52.67 -40.62
N PHE A 977 39.96 52.44 -41.36
CA PHE A 977 39.86 52.60 -42.82
C PHE A 977 40.30 53.98 -43.34
N GLY A 978 40.13 55.05 -42.54
CA GLY A 978 40.57 56.40 -42.87
C GLY A 978 42.07 56.66 -42.68
N GLN A 979 42.82 55.69 -42.14
CA GLN A 979 44.29 55.75 -41.98
C GLN A 979 45.02 54.91 -43.04
N GLU A 980 44.32 54.02 -43.75
CA GLU A 980 44.88 53.15 -44.78
C GLU A 980 44.60 53.66 -46.20
N ILE A 981 45.45 53.29 -47.17
CA ILE A 981 45.27 53.63 -48.58
C ILE A 981 44.38 52.54 -49.22
N ILE A 982 43.07 52.79 -49.28
CA ILE A 982 42.09 51.88 -49.89
C ILE A 982 41.99 52.18 -51.38
N SER A 983 42.41 51.24 -52.23
CA SER A 983 42.44 51.42 -53.69
C SER A 983 41.06 51.29 -54.37
N ASP A 984 40.17 50.46 -53.82
CA ASP A 984 38.84 50.18 -54.38
C ASP A 984 37.75 50.31 -53.30
N PHE A 985 36.88 51.31 -53.43
CA PHE A 985 35.67 51.43 -52.62
C PHE A 985 34.48 50.73 -53.30
N PRO A 986 33.70 49.92 -52.56
CA PRO A 986 32.47 49.30 -53.06
C PRO A 986 31.41 50.34 -53.49
N GLN A 987 30.66 50.04 -54.56
CA GLN A 987 29.74 51.00 -55.17
C GLN A 987 28.58 51.45 -54.25
N SER A 988 28.09 50.61 -53.33
CA SER A 988 27.01 50.99 -52.41
C SER A 988 27.45 52.04 -51.40
N LEU A 989 28.73 52.04 -51.03
CA LEU A 989 29.30 52.94 -50.03
C LEU A 989 29.64 54.32 -50.60
N LEU A 990 29.87 54.45 -51.91
CA LEU A 990 30.34 55.69 -52.53
C LEU A 990 29.40 56.88 -52.26
N CYS A 991 28.09 56.69 -52.35
CA CYS A 991 27.12 57.76 -52.10
C CYS A 991 27.13 58.23 -50.63
N VAL A 992 27.25 57.31 -49.68
CA VAL A 992 27.28 57.62 -48.24
C VAL A 992 28.63 58.24 -47.85
N LEU A 993 29.73 57.71 -48.37
CA LEU A 993 31.08 58.23 -48.15
C LEU A 993 31.26 59.64 -48.73
N ASP A 994 30.75 59.90 -49.94
CA ASP A 994 30.77 61.24 -50.55
C ASP A 994 29.90 62.23 -49.76
N LYS A 995 28.69 61.83 -49.34
CA LYS A 995 27.80 62.65 -48.49
C LYS A 995 28.46 63.05 -47.17
N LEU A 996 29.14 62.11 -46.49
CA LEU A 996 29.78 62.35 -45.19
C LEU A 996 31.16 63.02 -45.30
N SER A 997 31.89 62.77 -46.39
CA SER A 997 33.14 63.48 -46.73
C SER A 997 32.88 64.96 -47.00
N ARG A 998 31.84 65.29 -47.79
CA ARG A 998 31.42 66.69 -48.05
C ARG A 998 31.00 67.43 -46.78
N LYS A 999 30.49 66.70 -45.77
CA LYS A 999 30.15 67.23 -44.45
C LYS A 999 31.35 67.34 -43.50
N GLY A 1000 32.57 67.01 -43.94
CA GLY A 1000 33.80 67.08 -43.15
C GLY A 1000 33.90 66.05 -42.02
N LYS A 1001 33.01 65.05 -41.97
CA LYS A 1001 32.93 64.08 -40.86
C LYS A 1001 33.85 62.87 -41.05
N LEU A 1002 34.27 62.55 -42.28
CA LEU A 1002 35.13 61.40 -42.61
C LEU A 1002 36.50 61.81 -43.16
N LYS A 1003 37.54 61.09 -42.73
CA LYS A 1003 38.90 61.15 -43.26
C LYS A 1003 39.03 60.10 -44.38
N LEU A 1004 39.22 60.56 -45.61
CA LEU A 1004 39.60 59.71 -46.75
C LEU A 1004 41.03 60.09 -47.13
N GLN A 1005 42.00 59.18 -46.97
CA GLN A 1005 43.36 59.44 -47.45
C GLN A 1005 43.35 59.44 -48.97
N LYS A 1006 43.54 60.63 -49.56
CA LYS A 1006 43.54 60.82 -51.00
C LYS A 1006 44.84 60.28 -51.60
N ARG A 1007 44.75 59.19 -52.36
CA ARG A 1007 45.45 59.08 -53.65
C ARG A 1007 44.57 58.33 -54.65
N SER A 1008 44.33 58.99 -55.79
CA SER A 1008 43.64 58.56 -57.01
C SER A 1008 42.15 58.21 -56.94
N LEU A 1009 41.29 59.23 -57.05
CA LEU A 1009 40.04 59.10 -57.82
C LEU A 1009 40.37 59.47 -59.28
N PRO A 1010 40.24 58.57 -60.27
CA PRO A 1010 40.07 58.97 -61.67
C PRO A 1010 38.65 59.56 -61.86
N PRO A 1011 38.45 60.50 -62.79
CA PRO A 1011 37.14 61.10 -63.02
C PRO A 1011 36.21 60.08 -63.69
N LEU A 1012 35.09 59.74 -63.04
CA LEU A 1012 34.02 58.96 -63.68
C LEU A 1012 32.97 59.88 -64.33
N PRO A 1013 32.37 59.45 -65.45
CA PRO A 1013 31.76 60.33 -66.44
C PRO A 1013 30.33 60.71 -66.08
N SER A 1014 29.96 61.91 -66.55
CA SER A 1014 28.58 62.39 -66.72
C SER A 1014 27.67 61.32 -67.35
N LEU A 1015 26.67 60.84 -66.58
CA LEU A 1015 25.53 60.13 -67.15
C LEU A 1015 24.35 61.08 -67.33
N LYS A 1016 23.83 61.03 -68.55
CA LYS A 1016 22.91 61.94 -69.21
C LYS A 1016 21.50 61.90 -68.61
N LYS A 1017 20.83 63.04 -68.75
CA LYS A 1017 19.37 63.18 -68.89
C LYS A 1017 18.75 62.02 -69.66
N CYS A 1018 17.65 61.47 -69.14
CA CYS A 1018 16.54 61.00 -69.96
C CYS A 1018 15.27 61.69 -69.42
N ASN A 1019 14.74 62.58 -70.26
CA ASN A 1019 13.38 63.07 -70.14
C ASN A 1019 12.44 61.98 -70.64
N SER A 1020 11.33 61.76 -69.94
CA SER A 1020 10.04 61.53 -70.58
C SER A 1020 8.98 62.20 -69.72
N TYR A 1021 8.37 63.22 -70.32
CA TYR A 1021 7.21 63.96 -69.87
C TYR A 1021 6.04 63.02 -69.56
N GLU A 1022 5.28 63.32 -68.51
CA GLU A 1022 3.88 63.73 -68.67
C GLU A 1022 3.43 64.53 -67.44
N GLU A 1023 2.91 65.72 -67.73
CA GLU A 1023 2.34 66.69 -66.80
C GLU A 1023 1.00 66.19 -66.23
N PHE A 1024 0.67 66.53 -64.99
CA PHE A 1024 -0.59 67.24 -64.70
C PHE A 1024 -0.47 67.97 -63.35
N ASN A 1025 -0.78 69.26 -63.42
CA ASN A 1025 -0.88 70.24 -62.34
C ASN A 1025 -1.84 69.80 -61.22
N ASP A 1026 -1.63 70.17 -59.95
CA ASP A 1026 -2.03 71.52 -59.50
C ASP A 1026 -1.65 71.86 -58.05
N ALA A 1027 -1.28 73.14 -57.92
CA ALA A 1027 -1.48 74.07 -56.81
C ALA A 1027 -1.13 73.74 -55.34
N LEU A 1028 -0.01 74.35 -54.93
CA LEU A 1028 0.20 75.11 -53.68
C LEU A 1028 -1.08 75.63 -52.99
N VAL A 1029 -1.09 75.61 -51.64
CA VAL A 1029 -1.18 76.78 -50.71
C VAL A 1029 -0.87 76.18 -49.32
N GLY A 1030 0.12 76.59 -48.52
CA GLY A 1030 0.68 77.92 -48.29
C GLY A 1030 0.16 78.47 -46.96
N TYR A 1031 1.08 78.85 -46.06
CA TYR A 1031 0.98 79.65 -44.82
C TYR A 1031 1.42 78.91 -43.54
N ARG A 1032 2.71 78.98 -43.17
CA ARG A 1032 3.42 80.03 -42.38
C ARG A 1032 2.85 80.19 -40.97
N VAL A 1033 3.50 79.66 -39.93
CA VAL A 1033 4.70 80.19 -39.20
C VAL A 1033 4.36 81.37 -38.29
N SER A 1034 4.52 81.17 -36.98
CA SER A 1034 5.43 81.90 -36.07
C SER A 1034 5.04 81.56 -34.61
N ALA A 1035 5.87 80.92 -33.77
CA ALA A 1035 7.16 81.31 -33.19
C ALA A 1035 7.07 82.33 -32.04
N LYS A 1036 7.85 82.04 -30.98
CA LYS A 1036 8.27 82.82 -29.79
C LYS A 1036 7.43 82.60 -28.52
N HIS A 1037 7.98 82.57 -27.30
CA HIS A 1037 9.33 82.35 -26.76
C HIS A 1037 9.17 82.23 -25.22
N ASN A 1038 10.03 81.41 -24.60
CA ASN A 1038 10.69 81.59 -23.29
C ASN A 1038 9.95 81.51 -21.93
N ARG A 1039 10.54 80.63 -21.08
CA ARG A 1039 10.94 80.78 -19.64
C ARG A 1039 9.85 81.21 -18.62
N THR A 1040 9.69 80.67 -17.40
CA THR A 1040 10.49 79.86 -16.48
C THR A 1040 9.59 79.45 -15.29
N SER A 1041 9.81 78.24 -14.74
CA SER A 1041 9.79 77.77 -13.34
C SER A 1041 8.94 78.42 -12.20
N LYS A 1042 8.39 77.52 -11.36
CA LYS A 1042 8.04 77.57 -9.89
C LYS A 1042 6.57 77.71 -9.45
N ARG A 1043 6.05 76.60 -8.88
CA ARG A 1043 5.32 76.36 -7.61
C ARG A 1043 4.42 77.49 -7.02
N VAL A 1044 3.14 77.16 -6.76
CA VAL A 1044 2.40 77.16 -5.47
C VAL A 1044 0.88 76.98 -5.74
N GLU A 1045 0.19 76.34 -4.79
CA GLU A 1045 -1.21 75.91 -4.73
C GLU A 1045 -2.27 77.02 -4.87
N LEU A 1046 -3.50 76.65 -5.30
CA LEU A 1046 -4.76 76.67 -4.51
C LEU A 1046 -6.04 76.90 -5.38
N VAL A 1047 -7.15 76.43 -4.81
CA VAL A 1047 -8.57 76.81 -5.00
C VAL A 1047 -9.40 75.99 -6.03
N LEU A 1048 -10.15 75.02 -5.47
CA LEU A 1048 -11.62 74.86 -5.50
C LEU A 1048 -12.37 75.64 -6.60
N ASP A 1049 -13.44 75.16 -7.25
CA ASP A 1049 -14.65 74.72 -6.59
C ASP A 1049 -15.68 74.17 -7.60
N THR A 1050 -16.61 73.36 -7.06
CA THR A 1050 -18.02 73.20 -7.52
C THR A 1050 -18.30 72.58 -8.90
N GLN A 1051 -19.25 71.68 -9.10
CA GLN A 1051 -20.33 71.12 -8.26
C GLN A 1051 -20.81 69.85 -9.00
N LYS A 1052 -21.01 68.73 -8.27
CA LYS A 1052 -22.32 68.16 -7.86
C LYS A 1052 -23.20 67.75 -9.07
N GLU A 1053 -23.81 66.57 -9.15
CA GLU A 1053 -24.47 65.81 -8.09
C GLU A 1053 -24.32 64.29 -8.26
N VAL A 1054 -24.51 63.64 -7.11
CA VAL A 1054 -24.54 62.21 -6.80
C VAL A 1054 -25.91 61.99 -6.09
N PRO A 1055 -26.24 60.90 -5.36
CA PRO A 1055 -26.10 59.43 -5.50
C PRO A 1055 -27.51 58.79 -5.16
N PRO A 1056 -27.73 57.81 -4.24
CA PRO A 1056 -26.94 56.65 -3.71
C PRO A 1056 -27.74 55.34 -3.46
N ILE A 1057 -27.01 54.31 -2.98
CA ILE A 1057 -27.17 53.52 -1.71
C ILE A 1057 -26.93 52.02 -1.99
N SER A 1058 -26.13 51.22 -1.29
CA SER A 1058 -25.03 51.38 -0.32
C SER A 1058 -24.33 50.01 -0.15
N PHE A 1059 -23.07 50.01 0.30
CA PHE A 1059 -22.16 48.87 0.37
C PHE A 1059 -22.05 48.23 1.78
N LYS A 1060 -21.61 46.96 1.77
CA LYS A 1060 -21.17 46.10 2.88
C LYS A 1060 -19.77 46.45 3.46
N LYS A 1061 -19.43 45.73 4.55
CA LYS A 1061 -18.10 45.24 5.08
C LYS A 1061 -17.44 46.11 6.17
N LYS A 1062 -16.77 45.59 7.22
CA LYS A 1062 -15.90 44.38 7.47
C LYS A 1062 -15.80 44.13 9.02
N ARG A 1063 -15.82 42.87 9.53
CA ARG A 1063 -14.76 42.05 10.25
C ARG A 1063 -13.83 42.80 11.23
N LEU A 1064 -13.33 42.32 12.39
CA LEU A 1064 -13.29 41.13 13.30
C LEU A 1064 -12.73 41.71 14.65
N GLU A 1065 -12.88 41.20 15.88
CA GLU A 1065 -12.39 39.95 16.48
C GLU A 1065 -12.76 39.95 18.00
N LEU A 1066 -12.88 38.79 18.64
CA LEU A 1066 -13.45 38.57 19.99
C LEU A 1066 -12.38 38.20 21.04
N THR A 1067 -12.48 38.72 22.26
CA THR A 1067 -11.60 38.43 23.41
C THR A 1067 -12.33 37.79 24.60
N GLU A 1068 -11.74 36.70 25.12
CA GLU A 1068 -11.63 36.10 26.48
C GLU A 1068 -12.67 36.34 27.62
N HIS A 1069 -13.64 37.24 27.52
CA HIS A 1069 -14.64 37.48 28.58
C HIS A 1069 -15.86 36.54 28.50
N GLN A 1070 -15.93 35.68 27.47
CA GLN A 1070 -17.04 34.72 27.27
C GLN A 1070 -16.74 33.31 27.80
N LYS A 1071 -15.52 33.06 28.30
CA LYS A 1071 -15.15 31.79 28.96
C LYS A 1071 -15.46 31.75 30.46
N GLU A 1072 -15.89 32.86 31.04
CA GLU A 1072 -16.06 32.99 32.50
C GLU A 1072 -17.50 32.75 32.99
N VAL A 1073 -18.49 32.65 32.09
CA VAL A 1073 -19.90 32.45 32.47
C VAL A 1073 -20.28 30.95 32.59
N ARG A 1074 -19.32 30.03 32.43
CA ARG A 1074 -19.53 28.58 32.60
C ARG A 1074 -19.08 28.00 33.95
N ARG A 1075 -18.78 28.83 34.95
CA ARG A 1075 -18.44 28.37 36.31
C ARG A 1075 -19.16 29.18 37.39
N ALA A 1076 -20.49 29.07 37.50
CA ALA A 1076 -21.21 29.30 38.75
C ALA A 1076 -22.69 28.84 38.68
N GLN A 1077 -22.98 27.70 39.33
CA GLN A 1077 -24.17 27.38 40.15
C GLN A 1077 -25.58 27.41 39.50
N GLN A 1078 -26.60 26.60 39.84
CA GLN A 1078 -26.92 25.42 40.67
C GLN A 1078 -28.37 25.06 40.20
N GLY A 1079 -28.76 23.82 39.91
CA GLY A 1079 -29.20 22.80 40.87
C GLY A 1079 -30.70 22.93 41.28
N ARG A 1080 -31.58 22.02 40.82
CA ARG A 1080 -32.68 21.38 41.61
C ARG A 1080 -33.58 20.39 40.82
N GLU A 1081 -33.66 19.17 41.37
CA GLU A 1081 -34.83 18.32 41.70
C GLU A 1081 -35.90 17.94 40.65
N ARG A 1082 -36.11 16.62 40.45
CA ARG A 1082 -37.29 15.86 40.98
C ARG A 1082 -37.23 14.34 40.74
N ASP A 1083 -37.88 13.65 41.67
CA ASP A 1083 -37.98 12.21 41.98
C ASP A 1083 -38.70 11.31 40.96
N THR A 1084 -38.52 9.98 41.09
CA THR A 1084 -39.61 9.04 41.45
C THR A 1084 -39.14 7.59 41.72
N GLY A 1085 -39.61 7.03 42.85
CA GLY A 1085 -39.82 5.59 43.14
C GLY A 1085 -38.57 4.77 43.49
N GLY A 1086 -38.36 4.22 44.69
CA GLY A 1086 -39.28 3.68 45.70
C GLY A 1086 -39.17 2.15 45.69
N HIS A 1087 -38.73 1.52 46.79
CA HIS A 1087 -39.15 0.21 47.33
C HIS A 1087 -38.41 -0.02 48.67
N GLY A 1088 -39.19 -0.20 49.74
CA GLY A 1088 -38.72 -0.49 51.09
C GLY A 1088 -38.38 -1.97 51.34
N PRO A 1089 -37.98 -2.32 52.57
CA PRO A 1089 -37.11 -3.46 52.86
C PRO A 1089 -37.89 -4.76 53.12
N GLY A 1090 -37.48 -5.83 52.45
CA GLY A 1090 -37.94 -7.20 52.68
C GLY A 1090 -37.01 -7.95 53.63
N ILE A 1091 -37.61 -8.48 54.69
CA ILE A 1091 -37.01 -9.25 55.78
C ILE A 1091 -36.38 -10.56 55.26
N ARG A 1092 -35.10 -10.77 55.57
CA ARG A 1092 -34.36 -12.03 55.39
C ARG A 1092 -34.76 -13.02 56.48
N THR A 1093 -35.29 -14.17 56.09
CA THR A 1093 -35.30 -15.36 56.93
C THR A 1093 -33.91 -16.01 56.88
N TYR A 1094 -33.38 -16.25 58.06
CA TYR A 1094 -32.08 -16.84 58.35
C TYR A 1094 -32.02 -18.31 57.94
N THR A 1095 -30.96 -18.68 57.22
CA THR A 1095 -30.25 -19.97 57.39
C THR A 1095 -28.84 -19.78 56.82
N ASN A 1096 -27.96 -19.22 57.64
CA ASN A 1096 -26.52 -19.39 57.46
C ASN A 1096 -26.10 -20.65 58.23
N ALA A 1097 -25.38 -21.54 57.57
CA ALA A 1097 -24.20 -22.20 58.11
C ALA A 1097 -23.45 -22.87 56.95
N ASP A 1098 -22.63 -22.06 56.28
CA ASP A 1098 -21.49 -22.54 55.51
C ASP A 1098 -20.55 -23.34 56.42
N PHE A 1099 -20.16 -24.51 55.93
CA PHE A 1099 -18.85 -25.10 56.22
C PHE A 1099 -18.25 -25.61 54.91
N SER A 1100 -17.61 -24.70 54.17
CA SER A 1100 -16.38 -24.99 53.42
C SER A 1100 -15.75 -23.68 52.92
N GLN A 1101 -14.95 -23.05 53.77
CA GLN A 1101 -13.81 -22.25 53.28
C GLN A 1101 -12.54 -23.10 53.48
N GLY A 1102 -11.70 -23.13 52.44
CA GLY A 1102 -10.32 -23.57 52.54
C GLY A 1102 -9.84 -24.51 51.43
N HIS A 1103 -9.92 -24.11 50.16
CA HIS A 1103 -8.75 -24.23 49.27
C HIS A 1103 -8.87 -23.27 48.08
N ASP A 1104 -7.92 -22.35 48.02
CA ASP A 1104 -7.58 -21.52 46.86
C ASP A 1104 -7.25 -22.41 45.66
N ASP A 1105 -7.96 -22.21 44.54
CA ASP A 1105 -7.38 -21.82 43.25
C ASP A 1105 -8.43 -21.88 42.13
N SER A 1106 -8.45 -20.82 41.31
CA SER A 1106 -9.06 -20.72 39.97
C SER A 1106 -10.59 -20.75 39.83
N GLN A 1107 -11.23 -19.61 40.13
CA GLN A 1107 -12.49 -19.22 39.46
C GLN A 1107 -12.19 -18.64 38.07
N GLU A 1108 -12.01 -19.52 37.09
CA GLU A 1108 -12.35 -19.24 35.70
C GLU A 1108 -13.34 -20.32 35.26
N SER A 1109 -14.64 -19.98 35.27
CA SER A 1109 -15.65 -20.39 34.28
C SER A 1109 -17.06 -20.39 34.86
N GLN A 1110 -17.98 -19.74 34.12
CA GLN A 1110 -19.45 -19.69 34.27
C GLN A 1110 -19.95 -18.70 35.34
N GLU A 1111 -20.68 -17.61 35.07
CA GLU A 1111 -21.49 -17.14 33.94
C GLU A 1111 -21.55 -15.60 33.98
N GLU A 1112 -20.92 -14.90 33.04
CA GLU A 1112 -21.34 -13.54 32.68
C GLU A 1112 -22.52 -13.67 31.71
N ILE A 1113 -23.73 -13.50 32.25
CA ILE A 1113 -24.90 -13.13 31.47
C ILE A 1113 -24.56 -11.75 30.87
N LYS A 1114 -24.14 -11.78 29.61
CA LYS A 1114 -23.84 -10.60 28.80
C LYS A 1114 -25.10 -9.76 28.63
N ASP A 1115 -25.18 -8.70 29.42
CA ASP A 1115 -26.11 -7.61 29.18
C ASP A 1115 -25.68 -6.92 27.87
N ALA A 1116 -26.49 -7.10 26.81
CA ALA A 1116 -26.22 -6.55 25.48
C ALA A 1116 -26.17 -5.01 25.48
N GLU A 1117 -26.81 -4.38 26.47
CA GLU A 1117 -26.85 -2.93 26.64
C GLU A 1117 -25.53 -2.37 27.22
N ALA A 1118 -24.83 -3.15 28.06
CA ALA A 1118 -23.55 -2.76 28.65
C ALA A 1118 -22.41 -2.73 27.61
N ILE A 1119 -22.47 -3.61 26.61
CA ILE A 1119 -21.50 -3.66 25.49
C ILE A 1119 -21.70 -2.46 24.55
N LEU A 1120 -22.95 -2.05 24.30
CA LEU A 1120 -23.26 -0.85 23.51
C LEU A 1120 -22.86 0.45 24.21
N GLN A 1121 -22.94 0.51 25.54
CA GLN A 1121 -22.49 1.68 26.31
C GLN A 1121 -20.96 1.78 26.42
N MET A 1122 -20.23 0.66 26.45
CA MET A 1122 -18.76 0.70 26.40
C MET A 1122 -18.23 1.13 25.03
N LEU A 1123 -18.87 0.71 23.93
CA LEU A 1123 -18.46 1.12 22.57
C LEU A 1123 -18.76 2.59 22.23
N ARG A 1124 -19.69 3.24 22.94
CA ARG A 1124 -19.96 4.69 22.78
C ARG A 1124 -19.02 5.60 23.56
N LYS A 1125 -18.25 5.07 24.53
CA LYS A 1125 -17.32 5.86 25.37
C LYS A 1125 -15.88 5.91 24.86
N THR A 1126 -15.60 5.32 23.69
CA THR A 1126 -14.27 5.31 23.06
C THR A 1126 -14.28 5.87 21.62
N ILE A 1127 -15.11 6.91 21.39
CA ILE A 1127 -14.99 7.83 20.25
C ILE A 1127 -14.37 9.13 20.74
#